data_AF-A0A504YK11-F1
#
_entry.id   AF-A0A504YK11-F1
#
_cell.length_a   1.000
_cell.length_b   1.000
_cell.length_c   1.000
_cell.angle_alpha   90.00
_cell.angle_beta   90.00
_cell.angle_gamma   90.00
#
_symmetry.space_group_name_H-M   'P 1'
#
loop_
_entity.id
_entity.type
_entity.pdbx_description
1 polymer ?
#
loop_
_entity_poly.entity_id
_entity_poly.type
_entity_poly.pdbx_seq_one_letter_code
_entity_poly.pdbx_strand_id
1 'polypeptide(L)'
;MDGAERLVFNCSHSYSGKELVEVAWQVLYSTFTTERIRLVGPVLEIEPGDTFDFVVFRCNLWYEKELLNFMTYVQIVFPAKEKVGVTLFPQRTYVHPDELVIFTVELTPPLLPPLIRRRLEAHLSLKITTSGEPLYYQRGLNLFPRARLREQAGKNISFDIYAYFFYSTIRVKTSNTLKVLARPRAIFNWTSCTLLGYDSNTPWDDTLHSGSDVRDLFHEHITWPYSYQRSIGMYRCTHWLPESQVHGDQEFHGTFSAPSSVIIWPKNRQPGDHLQCLVFNWHSPDEVIPGKWTLVQDELSIYKPDGASLKFQGDPPRKVSLIYKCCGNYQGKIIWTSVQMILDQKNYSYEVTPQWVVVYQDTNQTIPYISKRIFGSDAGRLMWYAEPVDPLVDQIATFDLSEPLKKMEIRPLDHVYTKVGSQEFRINISDVRTGHTVLQTNITVIVLPNQVTGTVDGILTHPQVKIFQNDNPPLECGLIPSVDQLPLHGYWRAYVNGEETEIVRINHTSGRALVEPPLNMNAFKVTGRAEVVCRFYSEDGNLLFDFNRSVEVITMPDIKVVFEPPDGVLFVGEKTPITCIRNISEEFGKTSVPITGAYSMSQLDDCDDLLSLTDGTDLGEILPPRSHSTYPEVGNCLVHCEYFGHNQVLASGNILVKILPANLTGTLDGSENTGDVSLLRGENKTLECDLLPTGSAKQLDGYWKASLNGEEARIVSLNSTTGRVVISPPSGSSTYNQLGKVQVVCEFYSKDDQPLFKFDRTITVVGLSIYLLSIRSVYAMP
;
A
#
# COMPACT_ATOMS: atom_id res chain seq x y z
N MET A 1 3.61 -35.23 20.94
CA MET A 1 2.96 -36.54 20.75
C MET A 1 3.56 -37.49 21.76
N ASP A 2 2.75 -38.26 22.49
CA ASP A 2 3.26 -39.49 23.09
C ASP A 2 3.45 -40.48 21.94
N GLY A 3 4.69 -40.88 21.64
CA GLY A 3 5.04 -41.52 20.38
C GLY A 3 4.53 -42.95 20.17
N ALA A 4 3.61 -43.48 20.98
CA ALA A 4 3.33 -44.91 20.97
C ALA A 4 2.06 -45.35 20.23
N GLU A 5 1.25 -44.46 19.67
CA GLU A 5 -0.07 -44.85 19.14
C GLU A 5 -0.11 -45.03 17.62
N ARG A 6 -0.70 -46.15 17.19
CA ARG A 6 -1.07 -46.45 15.79
C ARG A 6 -1.90 -45.32 15.23
N LEU A 7 -1.49 -44.77 14.08
CA LEU A 7 -2.22 -43.70 13.41
C LEU A 7 -3.27 -44.30 12.47
N VAL A 8 -4.52 -43.87 12.61
CA VAL A 8 -5.66 -44.35 11.82
C VAL A 8 -6.33 -43.17 11.13
N PHE A 9 -6.41 -43.21 9.80
CA PHE A 9 -7.01 -42.17 8.96
C PHE A 9 -8.20 -42.74 8.18
N ASN A 10 -9.34 -42.06 8.21
CA ASN A 10 -10.54 -42.49 7.49
C ASN A 10 -10.80 -41.58 6.27
N CYS A 11 -10.94 -42.18 5.08
CA CYS A 11 -11.33 -41.52 3.84
C CYS A 11 -12.84 -41.73 3.67
N SER A 12 -13.61 -40.66 3.81
CA SER A 12 -15.07 -40.71 3.70
C SER A 12 -15.58 -39.53 2.89
N HIS A 13 -16.81 -39.66 2.40
CA HIS A 13 -17.52 -38.60 1.67
C HIS A 13 -18.93 -38.44 2.22
N SER A 14 -19.50 -37.25 2.04
CA SER A 14 -20.91 -36.96 2.34
C SER A 14 -21.61 -36.59 1.04
N TYR A 15 -22.04 -37.61 0.30
CA TYR A 15 -22.80 -37.44 -0.94
C TYR A 15 -24.25 -37.86 -0.71
N SER A 16 -25.20 -37.01 -1.10
CA SER A 16 -26.64 -37.18 -0.84
C SER A 16 -27.41 -37.83 -1.99
N GLY A 17 -26.74 -38.19 -3.09
CA GLY A 17 -27.37 -38.89 -4.22
C GLY A 17 -27.53 -40.40 -3.95
N LYS A 18 -28.27 -41.06 -4.84
CA LYS A 18 -28.56 -42.51 -4.75
C LYS A 18 -27.43 -43.37 -5.34
N GLU A 19 -26.49 -42.73 -6.02
CA GLU A 19 -25.36 -43.34 -6.68
C GLU A 19 -24.36 -43.92 -5.68
N LEU A 20 -23.81 -45.10 -5.98
CA LEU A 20 -22.78 -45.73 -5.17
C LEU A 20 -21.43 -45.07 -5.48
N VAL A 21 -20.92 -44.32 -4.51
CA VAL A 21 -19.61 -43.67 -4.58
C VAL A 21 -18.63 -44.45 -3.71
N GLU A 22 -17.51 -44.86 -4.27
CA GLU A 22 -16.48 -45.63 -3.56
C GLU A 22 -15.34 -44.71 -3.11
N VAL A 23 -14.80 -44.97 -1.92
CA VAL A 23 -13.66 -44.27 -1.36
C VAL A 23 -12.52 -45.24 -1.10
N ALA A 24 -11.32 -44.90 -1.57
CA ALA A 24 -10.14 -45.74 -1.39
C ALA A 24 -8.88 -44.89 -1.19
N TRP A 25 -8.02 -45.37 -0.29
CA TRP A 25 -6.68 -44.81 -0.13
C TRP A 25 -5.71 -45.39 -1.16
N GLN A 26 -4.80 -44.54 -1.63
CA GLN A 26 -3.67 -44.92 -2.48
C GLN A 26 -2.38 -44.32 -1.92
N VAL A 27 -1.38 -45.15 -1.65
CA VAL A 27 -0.05 -44.65 -1.25
C VAL A 27 0.71 -44.26 -2.53
N LEU A 28 1.09 -42.99 -2.63
CA LEU A 28 1.85 -42.46 -3.77
C LEU A 28 3.35 -42.58 -3.54
N TYR A 29 3.78 -42.38 -2.29
CA TYR A 29 5.18 -42.46 -1.90
C TYR A 29 5.27 -42.80 -0.41
N SER A 30 6.26 -43.60 -0.02
CA SER A 30 6.49 -43.99 1.37
C SER A 30 7.99 -44.24 1.59
N THR A 31 8.56 -43.72 2.67
CA THR A 31 9.89 -44.16 3.14
C THR A 31 9.83 -45.41 4.01
N PHE A 32 8.64 -45.81 4.45
CA PHE A 32 8.45 -46.99 5.26
C PHE A 32 8.87 -48.25 4.50
N THR A 33 9.37 -49.25 5.23
CA THR A 33 9.25 -50.64 4.80
C THR A 33 7.75 -50.96 4.68
N THR A 34 7.35 -51.66 3.61
CA THR A 34 5.94 -51.88 3.23
C THR A 34 5.06 -52.51 4.33
N GLU A 35 5.66 -53.06 5.38
CA GLU A 35 4.99 -53.74 6.48
C GLU A 35 4.30 -52.79 7.49
N ARG A 36 4.66 -51.50 7.51
CA ARG A 36 4.11 -50.53 8.48
C ARG A 36 2.85 -49.80 8.03
N ILE A 37 2.52 -49.85 6.74
CA ILE A 37 1.31 -49.21 6.19
C ILE A 37 0.31 -50.30 5.83
N ARG A 38 -0.90 -50.23 6.37
CA ARG A 38 -2.02 -51.12 6.02
C ARG A 38 -3.18 -50.31 5.49
N LEU A 39 -3.72 -50.76 4.35
CA LEU A 39 -4.92 -50.21 3.74
C LEU A 39 -6.06 -51.20 3.95
N VAL A 40 -7.06 -50.83 4.75
CA VAL A 40 -8.24 -51.65 5.06
C VAL A 40 -9.48 -50.87 4.62
N GLY A 41 -9.80 -50.96 3.32
CA GLY A 41 -10.91 -50.21 2.70
C GLY A 41 -10.70 -48.69 2.80
N PRO A 42 -11.63 -47.93 3.40
CA PRO A 42 -11.50 -46.48 3.58
C PRO A 42 -10.53 -46.10 4.71
N VAL A 43 -9.92 -47.08 5.38
CA VAL A 43 -9.04 -46.84 6.53
C VAL A 43 -7.58 -47.06 6.14
N LEU A 44 -6.76 -46.03 6.37
CA LEU A 44 -5.30 -46.09 6.29
C LEU A 44 -4.74 -46.19 7.70
N GLU A 45 -3.90 -47.19 7.93
CA GLU A 45 -3.30 -47.46 9.23
C GLU A 45 -1.79 -47.46 9.13
N ILE A 46 -1.13 -46.72 10.03
CA ILE A 46 0.33 -46.62 10.09
C ILE A 46 0.80 -47.07 11.47
N GLU A 47 1.57 -48.16 11.50
CA GLU A 47 2.15 -48.69 12.73
C GLU A 47 3.35 -47.83 13.19
N PRO A 48 3.52 -47.63 14.52
CA PRO A 48 4.63 -46.86 15.08
C PRO A 48 5.99 -47.50 14.74
N GLY A 49 7.08 -46.74 14.84
CA GLY A 49 8.42 -47.24 14.54
C GLY A 49 9.51 -46.32 15.03
N ASP A 50 10.76 -46.76 14.88
CA ASP A 50 11.93 -46.10 15.51
C ASP A 50 12.62 -45.07 14.60
N THR A 51 12.13 -44.88 13.38
CA THR A 51 12.71 -43.97 12.38
C THR A 51 11.77 -42.82 12.02
N PHE A 52 12.36 -41.69 11.61
CA PHE A 52 11.63 -40.61 10.96
C PHE A 52 11.22 -41.06 9.57
N ASP A 53 9.92 -41.06 9.31
CA ASP A 53 9.36 -41.50 8.05
C ASP A 53 8.39 -40.48 7.47
N PHE A 54 8.21 -40.54 6.16
CA PHE A 54 7.19 -39.78 5.48
C PHE A 54 6.40 -40.65 4.51
N VAL A 55 5.09 -40.42 4.50
CA VAL A 55 4.19 -41.05 3.53
C VAL A 55 3.36 -39.97 2.85
N VAL A 56 3.24 -40.10 1.53
CA VAL A 56 2.31 -39.36 0.69
C VAL A 56 1.23 -40.33 0.26
N PHE A 57 -0.01 -40.04 0.65
CA PHE A 57 -1.16 -40.87 0.35
C PHE A 57 -2.31 -40.03 -0.17
N ARG A 58 -3.23 -40.67 -0.91
CA ARG A 58 -4.31 -40.01 -1.63
C ARG A 58 -5.63 -40.69 -1.33
N CYS A 59 -6.62 -39.94 -0.84
CA CYS A 59 -8.01 -40.38 -0.72
C CYS A 59 -8.67 -40.14 -2.07
N ASN A 60 -9.00 -41.21 -2.77
CA ASN A 60 -9.65 -41.19 -4.07
C ASN A 60 -11.16 -41.40 -3.90
N LEU A 61 -11.94 -40.62 -4.65
CA LEU A 61 -13.39 -40.74 -4.77
C LEU A 61 -13.72 -41.27 -6.16
N TRP A 62 -14.38 -42.42 -6.23
CA TRP A 62 -14.70 -43.12 -7.47
C TRP A 62 -16.21 -43.19 -7.70
N TYR A 63 -16.62 -43.05 -8.95
CA TYR A 63 -17.98 -43.32 -9.41
C TYR A 63 -17.91 -44.16 -10.68
N GLU A 64 -18.59 -45.30 -10.70
CA GLU A 64 -18.60 -46.23 -11.85
C GLU A 64 -17.20 -46.56 -12.41
N LYS A 65 -16.19 -46.66 -11.52
CA LYS A 65 -14.76 -46.89 -11.83
C LYS A 65 -14.01 -45.69 -12.45
N GLU A 66 -14.66 -44.54 -12.59
CA GLU A 66 -14.02 -43.28 -12.95
C GLU A 66 -13.63 -42.50 -11.68
N LEU A 67 -12.41 -41.93 -11.70
CA LEU A 67 -11.92 -41.10 -10.61
C LEU A 67 -12.60 -39.73 -10.68
N LEU A 68 -13.53 -39.46 -9.77
CA LEU A 68 -14.23 -38.17 -9.72
C LEU A 68 -13.37 -37.07 -9.12
N ASN A 69 -12.72 -37.38 -7.99
CA ASN A 69 -11.93 -36.41 -7.24
C ASN A 69 -10.91 -37.14 -6.37
N PHE A 70 -9.89 -36.41 -5.93
CA PHE A 70 -8.92 -36.92 -4.99
C PHE A 70 -8.35 -35.84 -4.08
N MET A 71 -7.93 -36.24 -2.90
CA MET A 71 -7.21 -35.36 -1.97
C MET A 71 -5.91 -36.03 -1.55
N THR A 72 -4.80 -35.33 -1.76
CA THR A 72 -3.45 -35.82 -1.41
C THR A 72 -3.04 -35.28 -0.06
N TYR A 73 -2.53 -36.17 0.78
CA TYR A 73 -2.08 -35.90 2.13
C TYR A 73 -0.60 -36.26 2.24
N VAL A 74 0.12 -35.48 3.04
CA VAL A 74 1.51 -35.74 3.39
C VAL A 74 1.58 -35.87 4.89
N GLN A 75 1.94 -37.06 5.38
CA GLN A 75 2.11 -37.31 6.81
C GLN A 75 3.59 -37.54 7.12
N ILE A 76 4.08 -36.78 8.10
CA ILE A 76 5.37 -37.03 8.74
C ILE A 76 5.09 -37.89 9.97
N VAL A 77 5.80 -39.02 10.09
CA VAL A 77 5.67 -39.94 11.22
C VAL A 77 6.95 -39.87 12.04
N PHE A 78 6.77 -39.55 13.31
CA PHE A 78 7.85 -39.37 14.28
C PHE A 78 8.22 -40.71 14.93
N PRO A 79 9.49 -40.89 15.35
CA PRO A 79 9.91 -42.07 16.09
C PRO A 79 9.11 -42.24 17.38
N ALA A 80 8.81 -43.49 17.74
CA ALA A 80 7.89 -43.79 18.82
C ALA A 80 8.35 -43.34 20.22
N LYS A 81 9.65 -43.06 20.37
CA LYS A 81 10.28 -42.66 21.64
C LYS A 81 10.57 -41.17 21.74
N GLU A 82 10.37 -40.39 20.67
CA GLU A 82 10.72 -38.97 20.65
C GLU A 82 9.48 -38.08 20.76
N LYS A 83 9.39 -37.31 21.85
CA LYS A 83 8.38 -36.26 21.97
C LYS A 83 8.83 -35.05 21.17
N VAL A 84 8.13 -34.76 20.08
CA VAL A 84 8.31 -33.48 19.39
C VAL A 84 7.68 -32.36 20.21
N GLY A 85 8.51 -31.41 20.62
CA GLY A 85 8.13 -30.23 21.36
C GLY A 85 8.59 -28.96 20.66
N VAL A 86 7.94 -27.84 21.00
CA VAL A 86 8.33 -26.51 20.56
C VAL A 86 8.58 -25.69 21.82
N THR A 87 9.80 -25.25 22.02
CA THR A 87 10.14 -24.33 23.10
C THR A 87 10.25 -22.93 22.51
N LEU A 88 9.58 -21.97 23.14
CA LEU A 88 9.58 -20.57 22.73
C LEU A 88 10.06 -19.73 23.90
N PHE A 89 11.14 -18.99 23.70
CA PHE A 89 11.66 -18.04 24.68
C PHE A 89 11.93 -16.68 24.03
N PRO A 90 11.66 -15.57 24.72
CA PRO A 90 12.02 -14.25 24.23
C PRO A 90 13.55 -14.12 24.20
N GLN A 91 14.10 -13.40 23.22
CA GLN A 91 15.55 -13.17 23.12
C GLN A 91 16.12 -12.38 24.30
N ARG A 92 15.27 -11.63 24.99
CA ARG A 92 15.62 -10.82 26.18
C ARG A 92 14.62 -11.07 27.29
N THR A 93 15.04 -10.90 28.53
CA THR A 93 14.18 -11.01 29.72
C THR A 93 13.50 -9.68 30.11
N TYR A 94 13.86 -8.59 29.44
CA TYR A 94 13.30 -7.25 29.62
C TYR A 94 13.10 -6.55 28.27
N VAL A 95 12.22 -5.55 28.23
CA VAL A 95 11.94 -4.74 27.04
C VAL A 95 11.65 -3.29 27.43
N HIS A 96 11.97 -2.34 26.56
CA HIS A 96 11.45 -0.98 26.68
C HIS A 96 10.04 -0.87 26.06
N PRO A 97 9.22 0.12 26.47
CA PRO A 97 7.80 0.17 26.09
C PRO A 97 7.57 0.40 24.58
N ASP A 98 8.61 0.80 23.85
CA ASP A 98 8.62 1.08 22.42
C ASP A 98 9.43 0.05 21.60
N GLU A 99 9.96 -0.99 22.24
CA GLU A 99 10.80 -2.00 21.58
C GLU A 99 9.98 -3.21 21.07
N LEU A 100 10.47 -3.79 19.97
CA LEU A 100 9.98 -5.04 19.42
C LEU A 100 10.42 -6.22 20.31
N VAL A 101 9.49 -7.13 20.59
CA VAL A 101 9.81 -8.41 21.23
C VAL A 101 10.03 -9.49 20.18
N ILE A 102 11.24 -10.06 20.14
CA ILE A 102 11.61 -11.16 19.25
C ILE A 102 11.66 -12.45 20.07
N PHE A 103 11.02 -13.51 19.55
CA PHE A 103 11.06 -14.85 20.13
C PHE A 103 11.96 -15.77 19.32
N THR A 104 12.73 -16.60 20.02
CA THR A 104 13.46 -17.72 19.43
C THR A 104 12.62 -18.98 19.55
N VAL A 105 12.52 -19.74 18.45
CA VAL A 105 11.83 -21.03 18.40
C VAL A 105 12.85 -22.14 18.38
N GLU A 106 12.75 -23.07 19.33
CA GLU A 106 13.52 -24.30 19.34
C GLU A 106 12.59 -25.51 19.19
N LEU A 107 12.85 -26.33 18.17
CA LEU A 107 12.19 -27.61 17.96
C LEU A 107 12.97 -28.72 18.66
N THR A 108 12.31 -29.48 19.52
CA THR A 108 12.86 -30.72 20.10
C THR A 108 12.30 -31.94 19.37
N PRO A 109 13.12 -32.97 19.10
CA PRO A 109 14.55 -33.05 19.38
C PRO A 109 15.40 -32.22 18.40
N PRO A 110 16.61 -31.78 18.81
CA PRO A 110 17.45 -30.87 18.02
C PRO A 110 17.98 -31.46 16.71
N LEU A 111 17.93 -32.79 16.56
CA LEU A 111 18.44 -33.58 15.44
C LEU A 111 17.34 -33.93 14.41
N LEU A 112 16.40 -33.02 14.15
CA LEU A 112 15.48 -33.19 13.04
C LEU A 112 16.24 -33.13 11.70
N PRO A 113 15.93 -34.03 10.74
CA PRO A 113 16.47 -33.92 9.39
C PRO A 113 16.24 -32.50 8.83
N PRO A 114 17.24 -31.86 8.18
CA PRO A 114 17.16 -30.45 7.78
C PRO A 114 15.92 -30.09 6.94
N LEU A 115 15.46 -31.01 6.10
CA LEU A 115 14.24 -30.86 5.30
C LEU A 115 12.96 -30.84 6.16
N ILE A 116 12.88 -31.70 7.18
CA ILE A 116 11.76 -31.75 8.13
C ILE A 116 11.77 -30.49 9.00
N ARG A 117 12.93 -30.09 9.51
CA ARG A 117 13.09 -28.84 10.26
C ARG A 117 12.62 -27.63 9.44
N ARG A 118 13.11 -27.47 8.20
CA ARG A 118 12.70 -26.36 7.32
C ARG A 118 11.20 -26.35 7.02
N ARG A 119 10.57 -27.53 6.81
CA ARG A 119 9.13 -27.61 6.60
C ARG A 119 8.34 -27.28 7.86
N LEU A 120 8.76 -27.76 9.02
CA LEU A 120 8.13 -27.43 10.30
C LEU A 120 8.23 -25.93 10.59
N GLU A 121 9.39 -25.31 10.34
CA GLU A 121 9.59 -23.86 10.45
C GLU A 121 8.70 -23.08 9.47
N ALA A 122 8.61 -23.51 8.21
CA ALA A 122 7.80 -22.85 7.19
C ALA A 122 6.29 -22.91 7.44
N HIS A 123 5.82 -23.88 8.22
CA HIS A 123 4.40 -24.10 8.51
C HIS A 123 4.03 -23.88 9.98
N LEU A 124 4.94 -23.32 10.78
CA LEU A 124 4.68 -22.95 12.17
C LEU A 124 3.80 -21.71 12.20
N SER A 125 2.57 -21.86 12.71
CA SER A 125 1.71 -20.73 13.04
C SER A 125 1.73 -20.48 14.54
N LEU A 126 1.99 -19.25 14.97
CA LEU A 126 2.00 -18.86 16.38
C LEU A 126 0.79 -17.98 16.69
N LYS A 127 0.06 -18.32 17.75
CA LYS A 127 -0.94 -17.46 18.37
C LYS A 127 -0.43 -17.04 19.74
N ILE A 128 -0.26 -15.74 19.97
CA ILE A 128 0.21 -15.22 21.26
C ILE A 128 -0.99 -14.56 21.95
N THR A 129 -1.27 -14.96 23.18
CA THR A 129 -2.27 -14.32 24.04
C THR A 129 -1.58 -13.71 25.26
N THR A 130 -1.80 -12.41 25.49
CA THR A 130 -1.28 -11.70 26.66
C THR A 130 -2.32 -11.71 27.78
N SER A 131 -1.94 -12.02 29.01
CA SER A 131 -2.81 -11.79 30.17
C SER A 131 -2.63 -10.35 30.68
N GLY A 132 -3.67 -9.51 30.54
CA GLY A 132 -3.65 -8.10 30.91
C GLY A 132 -4.31 -7.19 29.86
N GLU A 133 -4.26 -5.87 30.05
CA GLU A 133 -4.66 -4.93 29.00
C GLU A 133 -3.84 -5.17 27.71
N PRO A 134 -4.43 -5.09 26.52
CA PRO A 134 -3.73 -5.37 25.27
C PRO A 134 -2.72 -4.25 24.97
N LEU A 135 -1.48 -4.45 25.42
CA LEU A 135 -0.36 -3.51 25.29
C LEU A 135 0.39 -3.65 23.97
N TYR A 136 0.30 -4.83 23.34
CA TYR A 136 0.95 -5.14 22.07
C TYR A 136 -0.07 -5.72 21.09
N TYR A 137 0.15 -5.51 19.78
CA TYR A 137 -0.57 -6.21 18.72
C TYR A 137 0.39 -7.12 17.93
N GLN A 138 -0.13 -8.25 17.45
CA GLN A 138 0.65 -9.25 16.73
C GLN A 138 0.61 -8.99 15.22
N ARG A 139 1.76 -9.04 14.55
CA ARG A 139 1.86 -9.11 13.07
C ARG A 139 2.93 -10.14 12.70
N GLY A 140 2.50 -11.32 12.29
CA GLY A 140 3.39 -12.47 12.06
C GLY A 140 3.97 -13.01 13.37
N LEU A 141 5.30 -13.21 13.41
CA LEU A 141 6.05 -13.66 14.61
C LEU A 141 6.44 -12.51 15.56
N ASN A 142 6.06 -11.27 15.23
CA ASN A 142 6.50 -10.05 15.89
C ASN A 142 5.37 -9.41 16.71
N LEU A 143 5.68 -8.90 17.90
CA LEU A 143 4.78 -8.11 18.75
C LEU A 143 5.16 -6.63 18.70
N PHE A 144 4.21 -5.79 18.29
CA PHE A 144 4.39 -4.35 18.17
C PHE A 144 3.70 -3.61 19.32
N PRO A 145 4.35 -2.61 19.92
CA PRO A 145 3.75 -1.84 21.02
C PRO A 145 2.56 -1.02 20.53
N ARG A 146 1.49 -0.94 21.33
CA ARG A 146 0.40 0.02 21.12
C ARG A 146 0.77 1.37 21.75
N ALA A 147 0.37 2.47 21.10
CA ALA A 147 0.85 3.83 21.34
C ALA A 147 0.65 4.44 22.76
N ARG A 148 0.11 3.72 23.75
CA ARG A 148 -0.19 4.22 25.10
C ARG A 148 0.62 3.53 26.20
N LEU A 149 1.95 3.60 26.12
CA LEU A 149 2.84 2.79 26.97
C LEU A 149 3.84 3.59 27.83
N ARG A 150 3.59 4.87 28.13
CA ARG A 150 4.46 5.66 29.04
C ARG A 150 4.23 5.37 30.53
N GLU A 151 3.09 4.82 30.93
CA GLU A 151 2.69 4.69 32.36
C GLU A 151 3.04 3.33 33.00
N GLN A 152 3.81 2.46 32.34
CA GLN A 152 3.91 1.04 32.77
C GLN A 152 5.33 0.51 33.04
N ALA A 153 6.33 1.39 33.20
CA ALA A 153 7.66 0.98 33.67
C ALA A 153 7.55 0.24 35.02
N GLY A 154 8.08 -0.98 35.11
CA GLY A 154 8.06 -1.82 36.31
C GLY A 154 7.00 -2.92 36.36
N LYS A 155 6.12 -3.05 35.36
CA LYS A 155 5.14 -4.16 35.28
C LYS A 155 5.72 -5.39 34.54
N ASN A 156 5.26 -6.58 34.94
CA ASN A 156 5.56 -7.85 34.28
C ASN A 156 4.43 -8.19 33.30
N ILE A 157 4.77 -8.55 32.07
CA ILE A 157 3.81 -9.02 31.06
C ILE A 157 3.97 -10.51 30.90
N SER A 158 2.87 -11.27 31.01
CA SER A 158 2.87 -12.72 30.79
C SER A 158 2.28 -13.06 29.41
N PHE A 159 2.92 -13.98 28.70
CA PHE A 159 2.52 -14.44 27.38
C PHE A 159 2.22 -15.93 27.41
N ASP A 160 1.06 -16.29 26.89
CA ASP A 160 0.68 -17.65 26.54
C ASP A 160 0.85 -17.80 25.02
N ILE A 161 1.77 -18.66 24.58
CA ILE A 161 2.01 -18.89 23.15
C ILE A 161 1.48 -20.26 22.76
N TYR A 162 0.75 -20.33 21.65
CA TYR A 162 0.25 -21.55 21.03
C TYR A 162 0.90 -21.74 19.66
N ALA A 163 1.59 -22.86 19.47
CA ALA A 163 2.08 -23.30 18.18
C ALA A 163 1.03 -24.18 17.47
N TYR A 164 0.94 -24.08 16.15
CA TYR A 164 0.15 -24.97 15.30
C TYR A 164 1.01 -25.41 14.12
N PHE A 165 1.05 -26.72 13.86
CA PHE A 165 1.60 -27.29 12.63
C PHE A 165 0.43 -27.76 11.77
N PHE A 166 0.48 -27.48 10.47
CA PHE A 166 -0.60 -27.81 9.56
C PHE A 166 -1.06 -29.28 9.69
N TYR A 167 -2.36 -29.50 9.87
CA TYR A 167 -3.06 -30.79 10.11
C TYR A 167 -2.67 -31.63 11.34
N SER A 168 -1.79 -31.15 12.24
CA SER A 168 -1.59 -31.77 13.56
C SER A 168 -1.67 -30.72 14.67
N THR A 169 -2.68 -30.84 15.53
CA THR A 169 -2.94 -29.89 16.63
C THR A 169 -1.95 -30.09 17.78
N ILE A 170 -0.65 -29.87 17.54
CA ILE A 170 0.34 -29.81 18.62
C ILE A 170 0.21 -28.43 19.29
N ARG A 171 -0.69 -28.31 20.26
CA ARG A 171 -0.78 -27.12 21.11
C ARG A 171 0.28 -27.21 22.21
N VAL A 172 1.40 -26.51 22.03
CA VAL A 172 2.32 -26.25 23.13
C VAL A 172 1.92 -24.94 23.78
N LYS A 173 1.69 -24.94 25.10
CA LYS A 173 1.48 -23.73 25.89
C LYS A 173 2.77 -23.42 26.66
N THR A 174 3.40 -22.30 26.34
CA THR A 174 4.51 -21.77 27.15
C THR A 174 4.06 -20.47 27.83
N SER A 175 4.38 -20.33 29.12
CA SER A 175 4.14 -19.12 29.90
C SER A 175 5.47 -18.41 30.14
N ASN A 176 5.66 -17.24 29.55
CA ASN A 176 6.87 -16.43 29.73
C ASN A 176 6.52 -15.06 30.33
N THR A 177 7.40 -14.52 31.17
CA THR A 177 7.25 -13.19 31.78
C THR A 177 8.35 -12.23 31.30
N LEU A 178 7.98 -11.04 30.82
CA LEU A 178 8.92 -9.97 30.45
C LEU A 178 8.78 -8.76 31.38
N LYS A 179 9.91 -8.20 31.82
CA LYS A 179 9.95 -6.99 32.64
C LYS A 179 10.04 -5.74 31.76
N VAL A 180 9.11 -4.79 31.92
CA VAL A 180 9.17 -3.52 31.18
C VAL A 180 10.02 -2.50 31.94
N LEU A 181 11.10 -2.01 31.33
CA LEU A 181 12.01 -1.02 31.93
C LEU A 181 11.83 0.37 31.31
N ALA A 182 11.96 1.43 32.10
CA ALA A 182 12.03 2.79 31.57
C ALA A 182 13.36 3.00 30.83
N ARG A 183 13.36 3.76 29.72
CA ARG A 183 14.61 4.15 29.06
C ARG A 183 15.36 5.20 29.89
N PRO A 184 16.67 5.08 30.10
CA PRO A 184 17.48 6.18 30.58
C PRO A 184 17.52 7.30 29.53
N ARG A 185 17.35 8.56 29.95
CA ARG A 185 17.48 9.75 29.09
C ARG A 185 18.86 10.38 29.30
N ALA A 186 19.64 10.48 28.23
CA ALA A 186 20.80 11.37 28.15
C ALA A 186 20.48 12.50 27.17
N ILE A 187 20.78 13.74 27.55
CA ILE A 187 20.56 14.94 26.73
C ILE A 187 21.91 15.34 26.13
N PHE A 188 22.01 15.39 24.81
CA PHE A 188 23.21 15.85 24.08
C PHE A 188 22.88 17.14 23.32
N ASN A 189 23.82 18.10 23.30
CA ASN A 189 23.77 19.28 22.43
C ASN A 189 24.49 18.98 21.11
N TRP A 190 23.85 19.24 19.98
CA TRP A 190 24.31 18.80 18.65
C TRP A 190 25.05 19.94 17.93
N THR A 191 26.12 19.61 17.19
CA THR A 191 26.70 20.47 16.15
C THR A 191 26.21 20.03 14.77
N SER A 192 25.86 20.99 13.92
CA SER A 192 25.26 20.75 12.60
C SER A 192 26.25 20.11 11.60
N CYS A 193 25.82 19.07 10.89
CA CYS A 193 26.48 18.60 9.67
C CYS A 193 25.99 19.45 8.48
N THR A 194 26.89 20.12 7.77
CA THR A 194 26.59 20.84 6.53
C THR A 194 27.55 20.40 5.42
N LEU A 195 26.99 19.99 4.27
CA LEU A 195 27.72 19.81 3.02
C LEU A 195 27.93 21.18 2.37
N LEU A 196 29.17 21.66 2.31
CA LEU A 196 29.53 22.85 1.54
C LEU A 196 29.73 22.44 0.08
N GLY A 197 28.82 22.85 -0.81
CA GLY A 197 28.98 22.66 -2.25
C GLY A 197 30.09 23.57 -2.80
N TYR A 198 31.10 22.97 -3.44
CA TYR A 198 32.07 23.66 -4.28
C TYR A 198 31.78 23.37 -5.76
N ASP A 199 32.12 24.35 -6.60
CA ASP A 199 31.77 24.51 -8.01
C ASP A 199 31.81 23.27 -8.93
N SER A 200 30.98 23.36 -9.96
CA SER A 200 30.45 22.31 -10.83
C SER A 200 31.42 21.57 -11.78
N ASN A 201 32.72 21.42 -11.49
CA ASN A 201 33.65 20.86 -12.49
C ASN A 201 34.83 20.00 -12.00
N THR A 202 34.80 19.43 -10.79
CA THR A 202 35.83 18.45 -10.35
C THR A 202 35.24 17.18 -9.73
N PRO A 203 35.81 16.00 -9.97
CA PRO A 203 35.40 14.78 -9.29
C PRO A 203 35.71 14.89 -7.80
N TRP A 204 34.69 14.63 -6.98
CA TRP A 204 34.64 14.72 -5.52
C TRP A 204 35.85 14.07 -4.84
N ASP A 205 36.71 14.89 -4.23
CA ASP A 205 37.71 14.46 -3.24
C ASP A 205 37.17 14.78 -1.83
N ASP A 206 36.79 13.76 -1.08
CA ASP A 206 36.33 13.89 0.30
C ASP A 206 37.54 13.97 1.24
N THR A 207 37.81 15.15 1.80
CA THR A 207 38.73 15.30 2.96
C THR A 207 37.91 15.56 4.22
N LEU A 208 37.80 14.55 5.09
CA LEU A 208 37.15 14.67 6.40
C LEU A 208 38.17 15.18 7.43
N HIS A 209 37.88 16.32 8.08
CA HIS A 209 38.61 16.75 9.28
C HIS A 209 38.10 15.96 10.50
N SER A 210 38.99 15.21 11.15
CA SER A 210 38.70 14.52 12.41
C SER A 210 38.43 15.52 13.53
N GLY A 211 37.20 15.55 14.04
CA GLY A 211 36.86 16.20 15.31
C GLY A 211 37.42 15.43 16.50
N SER A 212 37.81 16.15 17.54
CA SER A 212 38.52 15.70 18.74
C SER A 212 37.84 14.52 19.46
N ASP A 213 38.60 13.48 19.77
CA ASP A 213 38.20 12.38 20.66
C ASP A 213 37.71 12.90 22.02
N VAL A 214 36.50 12.50 22.42
CA VAL A 214 36.03 12.60 23.80
C VAL A 214 36.73 11.50 24.61
N ARG A 215 37.92 11.81 25.14
CA ARG A 215 38.48 11.06 26.27
C ARG A 215 37.70 11.45 27.53
N ASP A 216 37.50 10.45 28.40
CA ASP A 216 37.12 10.57 29.82
C ASP A 216 35.65 10.35 30.23
N LEU A 217 34.97 9.29 29.77
CA LEU A 217 33.80 8.78 30.51
C LEU A 217 33.85 7.30 30.95
N PHE A 218 34.66 6.43 30.33
CA PHE A 218 34.64 4.98 30.65
C PHE A 218 35.99 4.26 30.72
N HIS A 219 37.14 4.94 30.64
CA HIS A 219 38.48 4.30 30.68
C HIS A 219 38.69 3.12 29.70
N GLU A 220 38.00 3.12 28.55
CA GLU A 220 38.22 2.14 27.48
C GLU A 220 38.64 2.85 26.18
N HIS A 221 39.61 2.27 25.47
CA HIS A 221 39.97 2.69 24.11
C HIS A 221 38.90 2.21 23.14
N ILE A 222 37.98 3.10 22.77
CA ILE A 222 36.98 2.82 21.73
C ILE A 222 37.53 3.35 20.40
N THR A 223 37.93 2.45 19.50
CA THR A 223 38.14 2.79 18.09
C THR A 223 36.79 2.78 17.38
N TRP A 224 36.39 3.92 16.82
CA TRP A 224 35.13 4.05 16.08
C TRP A 224 35.26 3.49 14.65
N PRO A 225 34.41 2.54 14.22
CA PRO A 225 34.28 2.25 12.81
C PRO A 225 33.28 3.24 12.19
N TYR A 226 33.76 4.12 11.31
CA TYR A 226 32.88 4.80 10.37
C TYR A 226 32.50 3.82 9.26
N SER A 227 31.20 3.63 9.01
CA SER A 227 30.74 2.89 7.82
C SER A 227 30.10 3.85 6.82
N TYR A 228 30.72 3.95 5.65
CA TYR A 228 30.21 4.68 4.49
C TYR A 228 29.34 3.74 3.64
N GLN A 229 28.10 4.11 3.38
CA GLN A 229 27.24 3.36 2.46
C GLN A 229 26.72 4.29 1.37
N ARG A 230 27.23 4.10 0.14
CA ARG A 230 26.84 4.86 -1.04
C ARG A 230 25.50 4.32 -1.55
N SER A 231 24.41 5.01 -1.30
CA SER A 231 23.13 4.81 -2.00
C SER A 231 22.66 6.14 -2.57
N ILE A 232 22.34 6.14 -3.86
CA ILE A 232 22.13 7.33 -4.70
C ILE A 232 21.02 8.23 -4.11
N GLY A 233 21.37 9.48 -3.82
CA GLY A 233 20.42 10.55 -3.47
C GLY A 233 20.17 10.82 -1.98
N MET A 234 20.74 10.01 -1.07
CA MET A 234 20.64 10.24 0.37
C MET A 234 22.01 10.31 1.03
N TYR A 235 22.27 11.42 1.73
CA TYR A 235 23.42 11.54 2.61
C TYR A 235 22.97 11.21 4.03
N ARG A 236 23.42 10.07 4.55
CA ARG A 236 23.13 9.63 5.93
C ARG A 236 24.36 9.81 6.80
N CYS A 237 24.30 10.76 7.73
CA CYS A 237 25.29 10.88 8.79
C CYS A 237 24.91 9.89 9.91
N THR A 238 25.71 8.84 10.09
CA THR A 238 25.48 7.85 11.15
C THR A 238 26.49 8.05 12.26
N HIS A 239 26.03 8.44 13.44
CA HIS A 239 26.85 8.43 14.65
C HIS A 239 26.56 7.16 15.44
N TRP A 240 27.61 6.40 15.72
CA TRP A 240 27.51 5.24 16.58
C TRP A 240 27.64 5.73 18.02
N LEU A 241 26.69 5.36 18.88
CA LEU A 241 26.89 5.38 20.32
C LEU A 241 26.90 3.92 20.80
N PRO A 242 27.53 3.60 21.94
CA PRO A 242 27.76 2.21 22.37
C PRO A 242 26.53 1.31 22.36
N GLU A 243 25.33 1.88 22.54
CA GLU A 243 24.08 1.12 22.69
C GLU A 243 22.90 1.66 21.85
N SER A 244 23.12 2.67 21.00
CA SER A 244 22.08 3.17 20.09
C SER A 244 22.65 3.78 18.81
N GLN A 245 21.92 3.62 17.71
CA GLN A 245 22.16 4.34 16.47
C GLN A 245 21.22 5.54 16.42
N VAL A 246 21.77 6.73 16.18
CA VAL A 246 20.97 7.92 15.90
C VAL A 246 21.22 8.32 14.45
N HIS A 247 20.16 8.45 13.67
CA HIS A 247 20.21 8.79 12.25
C HIS A 247 19.72 10.22 12.02
N GLY A 248 20.42 10.96 11.16
CA GLY A 248 19.87 12.12 10.46
C GLY A 248 19.81 11.78 8.99
N ASP A 249 18.60 11.69 8.44
CA ASP A 249 18.36 11.43 7.02
C ASP A 249 17.92 12.72 6.33
N GLN A 250 18.51 13.02 5.17
CA GLN A 250 18.05 14.06 4.26
C GLN A 250 17.71 13.40 2.92
N GLU A 251 16.42 13.45 2.53
CA GLU A 251 15.91 12.82 1.32
C GLU A 251 15.83 13.80 0.14
N PHE A 252 16.23 13.33 -1.04
CA PHE A 252 15.93 13.97 -2.32
C PHE A 252 15.07 13.00 -3.14
N HIS A 253 13.84 13.40 -3.50
CA HIS A 253 12.92 12.55 -4.26
C HIS A 253 13.11 12.72 -5.76
N GLY A 254 13.63 11.68 -6.43
CA GLY A 254 13.48 11.45 -7.86
C GLY A 254 12.61 10.22 -8.09
N THR A 255 11.49 10.37 -8.80
CA THR A 255 10.61 9.26 -9.19
C THR A 255 11.22 8.47 -10.34
N PHE A 256 11.46 7.16 -10.16
CA PHE A 256 11.93 6.27 -11.23
C PHE A 256 11.24 4.90 -11.21
N SER A 257 10.91 4.42 -12.41
CA SER A 257 10.23 3.15 -12.71
C SER A 257 11.20 1.96 -12.78
N ALA A 258 10.76 0.79 -12.30
CA ALA A 258 11.54 -0.45 -12.24
C ALA A 258 11.90 -1.05 -13.63
N PRO A 259 12.98 -1.86 -13.74
CA PRO A 259 13.32 -2.58 -14.96
C PRO A 259 12.42 -3.80 -15.21
N SER A 260 12.23 -4.13 -16.48
CA SER A 260 11.13 -4.98 -16.97
C SER A 260 11.51 -6.34 -17.55
N SER A 261 12.80 -6.77 -17.60
CA SER A 261 13.13 -8.10 -18.14
C SER A 261 14.44 -8.76 -17.64
N VAL A 262 14.43 -10.10 -17.60
CA VAL A 262 15.59 -10.98 -17.32
C VAL A 262 15.78 -11.90 -18.54
N ILE A 263 16.99 -11.97 -19.10
CA ILE A 263 17.30 -12.76 -20.30
C ILE A 263 18.25 -13.90 -19.94
N ILE A 264 18.01 -15.07 -20.55
CA ILE A 264 18.82 -16.27 -20.33
C ILE A 264 19.49 -16.68 -21.63
N TRP A 265 20.82 -16.74 -21.60
CA TRP A 265 21.64 -16.86 -22.81
C TRP A 265 22.39 -18.20 -22.86
N PRO A 266 22.17 -19.08 -23.86
CA PRO A 266 23.02 -20.24 -24.10
C PRO A 266 24.28 -19.86 -24.88
N LYS A 267 25.47 -20.16 -24.34
CA LYS A 267 26.74 -19.67 -24.93
C LYS A 267 27.12 -20.34 -26.26
N ASN A 268 26.63 -21.56 -26.55
CA ASN A 268 26.80 -22.28 -27.82
C ASN A 268 25.58 -23.19 -28.13
N ARG A 269 25.55 -23.80 -29.32
CA ARG A 269 24.39 -24.50 -29.92
C ARG A 269 24.24 -26.00 -29.57
N GLN A 270 24.93 -26.57 -28.57
CA GLN A 270 24.86 -28.02 -28.31
C GLN A 270 24.23 -28.40 -26.93
N PRO A 271 23.55 -29.56 -26.82
CA PRO A 271 23.08 -30.09 -25.54
C PRO A 271 24.26 -30.32 -24.58
N GLY A 272 24.21 -29.72 -23.39
CA GLY A 272 25.31 -29.72 -22.40
C GLY A 272 25.95 -28.35 -22.12
N ASP A 273 25.52 -27.30 -22.82
CA ASP A 273 26.10 -25.96 -22.69
C ASP A 273 25.70 -25.19 -21.41
N HIS A 274 26.53 -24.22 -21.04
CA HIS A 274 26.32 -23.34 -19.90
C HIS A 274 25.23 -22.28 -20.17
N LEU A 275 24.27 -22.13 -19.25
CA LEU A 275 23.23 -21.08 -19.33
C LEU A 275 23.63 -19.84 -18.54
N GLN A 276 23.60 -18.66 -19.15
CA GLN A 276 23.89 -17.41 -18.46
C GLN A 276 22.62 -16.68 -18.01
N CYS A 277 22.63 -16.14 -16.79
CA CYS A 277 21.58 -15.34 -16.17
C CYS A 277 21.98 -13.86 -16.27
N LEU A 278 21.25 -13.07 -17.06
CA LEU A 278 21.54 -11.66 -17.33
C LEU A 278 20.30 -10.80 -17.04
N VAL A 279 20.49 -9.66 -16.38
CA VAL A 279 19.42 -8.70 -16.05
C VAL A 279 19.66 -7.41 -16.85
N PHE A 280 18.62 -6.93 -17.53
CA PHE A 280 18.70 -5.77 -18.42
C PHE A 280 17.99 -4.55 -17.84
N ASN A 281 18.58 -3.37 -18.08
CA ASN A 281 17.97 -2.09 -17.81
C ASN A 281 17.34 -1.53 -19.10
N TRP A 282 16.01 -1.32 -19.13
CA TRP A 282 15.33 -0.84 -20.34
C TRP A 282 15.70 0.60 -20.74
N HIS A 283 16.17 1.42 -19.80
CA HIS A 283 16.65 2.78 -20.08
C HIS A 283 18.05 2.79 -20.71
N SER A 284 18.79 1.69 -20.61
CA SER A 284 20.14 1.55 -21.15
C SER A 284 20.37 0.10 -21.60
N PRO A 285 19.86 -0.30 -22.78
CA PRO A 285 19.91 -1.69 -23.25
C PRO A 285 21.34 -2.25 -23.44
N ASP A 286 22.35 -1.38 -23.40
CA ASP A 286 23.77 -1.75 -23.46
C ASP A 286 24.38 -2.13 -22.09
N GLU A 287 23.68 -1.84 -20.98
CA GLU A 287 24.13 -2.14 -19.63
C GLU A 287 23.57 -3.47 -19.13
N VAL A 288 24.37 -4.53 -19.29
CA VAL A 288 24.01 -5.90 -18.88
C VAL A 288 24.57 -6.20 -17.49
N ILE A 289 23.68 -6.53 -16.55
CA ILE A 289 24.08 -6.86 -15.17
C ILE A 289 24.08 -8.39 -15.02
N PRO A 290 25.20 -9.02 -14.61
CA PRO A 290 25.24 -10.45 -14.39
C PRO A 290 24.39 -10.82 -13.18
N GLY A 291 23.39 -11.67 -13.39
CA GLY A 291 22.59 -12.24 -12.31
C GLY A 291 23.28 -13.46 -11.67
N LYS A 292 22.59 -14.11 -10.73
CA LYS A 292 23.06 -15.30 -10.01
C LYS A 292 22.00 -16.38 -10.07
N TRP A 293 22.41 -17.58 -10.46
CA TRP A 293 21.56 -18.76 -10.41
C TRP A 293 21.45 -19.32 -8.99
N THR A 294 20.24 -19.74 -8.63
CA THR A 294 19.93 -20.46 -7.40
C THR A 294 19.10 -21.68 -7.73
N LEU A 295 19.47 -22.82 -7.14
CA LEU A 295 18.78 -24.09 -7.34
C LEU A 295 17.45 -24.08 -6.58
N VAL A 296 16.34 -24.42 -7.25
CA VAL A 296 15.04 -24.62 -6.60
C VAL A 296 14.69 -26.10 -6.55
N GLN A 297 14.80 -26.80 -7.68
CA GLN A 297 14.50 -28.23 -7.80
C GLN A 297 15.33 -28.89 -8.92
N ASP A 298 16.34 -29.66 -8.58
CA ASP A 298 17.10 -30.56 -9.47
C ASP A 298 17.70 -31.66 -8.58
N GLU A 299 16.91 -32.70 -8.34
CA GLU A 299 17.25 -33.79 -7.42
C GLU A 299 18.41 -34.65 -7.94
N LEU A 300 18.69 -34.58 -9.24
CA LEU A 300 19.75 -35.35 -9.90
C LEU A 300 21.03 -34.53 -10.08
N SER A 301 21.04 -33.25 -9.68
CA SER A 301 22.19 -32.33 -9.82
C SER A 301 22.73 -32.27 -11.26
N ILE A 302 21.85 -32.37 -12.25
CA ILE A 302 22.15 -32.30 -13.68
C ILE A 302 22.77 -30.95 -14.04
N TYR A 303 22.39 -29.86 -13.35
CA TYR A 303 23.00 -28.56 -13.50
C TYR A 303 23.48 -27.96 -12.16
N LYS A 304 24.69 -27.41 -12.15
CA LYS A 304 25.29 -26.74 -10.99
C LYS A 304 25.37 -25.22 -11.21
N PRO A 305 24.74 -24.40 -10.33
CA PRO A 305 24.92 -22.95 -10.34
C PRO A 305 26.37 -22.55 -10.06
N ASP A 306 26.91 -21.66 -10.90
CA ASP A 306 28.22 -21.05 -10.77
C ASP A 306 28.13 -19.55 -11.13
N GLY A 307 27.70 -18.76 -10.15
CA GLY A 307 27.42 -17.32 -10.33
C GLY A 307 26.32 -17.08 -11.36
N ALA A 308 26.65 -16.30 -12.40
CA ALA A 308 25.75 -16.04 -13.53
C ALA A 308 25.60 -17.22 -14.48
N SER A 309 26.41 -18.28 -14.35
CA SER A 309 26.37 -19.44 -15.23
C SER A 309 25.74 -20.65 -14.56
N LEU A 310 25.01 -21.46 -15.32
CA LEU A 310 24.48 -22.76 -14.89
C LEU A 310 25.21 -23.85 -15.68
N LYS A 311 26.04 -24.65 -15.00
CA LYS A 311 26.94 -25.62 -15.63
C LYS A 311 26.34 -27.02 -15.63
N PHE A 312 26.18 -27.62 -16.80
CA PHE A 312 25.77 -29.02 -16.93
C PHE A 312 26.79 -29.96 -16.25
N GLN A 313 26.31 -30.97 -15.53
CA GLN A 313 27.13 -31.91 -14.76
C GLN A 313 26.98 -33.36 -15.23
N GLY A 314 25.89 -33.73 -15.90
CA GLY A 314 25.71 -35.09 -16.40
C GLY A 314 24.31 -35.36 -16.95
N ASP A 315 24.20 -36.45 -17.72
CA ASP A 315 22.98 -36.80 -18.43
C ASP A 315 21.88 -37.38 -17.51
N PRO A 316 20.62 -36.93 -17.64
CA PRO A 316 19.51 -37.52 -16.91
C PRO A 316 19.16 -38.92 -17.46
N PRO A 317 18.83 -39.90 -16.59
CA PRO A 317 18.47 -41.25 -17.03
C PRO A 317 17.06 -41.38 -17.64
N ARG A 318 16.16 -40.39 -17.42
CA ARG A 318 14.77 -40.32 -17.93
C ARG A 318 14.29 -38.86 -18.00
N LYS A 319 13.07 -38.62 -18.51
CA LYS A 319 12.43 -37.30 -18.54
C LYS A 319 12.35 -36.68 -17.14
N VAL A 320 12.92 -35.49 -16.98
CA VAL A 320 12.98 -34.78 -15.68
C VAL A 320 12.64 -33.31 -15.84
N SER A 321 11.96 -32.78 -14.82
CA SER A 321 11.62 -31.36 -14.72
C SER A 321 12.53 -30.72 -13.68
N LEU A 322 13.27 -29.70 -14.08
CA LEU A 322 14.22 -28.97 -13.26
C LEU A 322 13.73 -27.54 -13.08
N ILE A 323 13.90 -26.95 -11.90
CA ILE A 323 13.51 -25.57 -11.61
C ILE A 323 14.70 -24.82 -11.02
N TYR A 324 15.06 -23.71 -11.67
CA TYR A 324 16.13 -22.81 -11.24
C TYR A 324 15.63 -21.37 -11.15
N LYS A 325 16.22 -20.59 -10.27
CA LYS A 325 15.95 -19.16 -10.12
C LYS A 325 17.15 -18.33 -10.55
N CYS A 326 16.93 -17.38 -11.44
CA CYS A 326 17.93 -16.39 -11.84
C CYS A 326 17.62 -15.07 -11.11
N CYS A 327 18.54 -14.62 -10.26
CA CYS A 327 18.36 -13.46 -9.38
C CYS A 327 19.40 -12.38 -9.67
N GLY A 328 19.02 -11.13 -9.88
CA GLY A 328 19.94 -9.99 -9.95
C GLY A 328 19.67 -8.99 -8.82
N ASN A 329 20.72 -8.26 -8.43
CA ASN A 329 20.56 -7.09 -7.56
C ASN A 329 20.66 -5.85 -8.43
N TYR A 330 19.58 -5.08 -8.49
CA TYR A 330 19.52 -3.81 -9.21
C TYR A 330 19.18 -2.71 -8.23
N GLN A 331 20.11 -1.75 -8.06
CA GLN A 331 19.93 -0.58 -7.19
C GLN A 331 19.45 -0.93 -5.76
N GLY A 332 19.94 -2.04 -5.19
CA GLY A 332 19.61 -2.48 -3.83
C GLY A 332 18.35 -3.34 -3.71
N LYS A 333 17.61 -3.56 -4.81
CA LYS A 333 16.44 -4.46 -4.87
C LYS A 333 16.80 -5.77 -5.56
N ILE A 334 16.32 -6.88 -5.00
CA ILE A 334 16.52 -8.22 -5.58
C ILE A 334 15.38 -8.50 -6.55
N ILE A 335 15.73 -8.72 -7.82
CA ILE A 335 14.79 -9.14 -8.86
C ILE A 335 15.10 -10.59 -9.19
N TRP A 336 14.08 -11.44 -9.30
CA TRP A 336 14.29 -12.85 -9.63
C TRP A 336 13.24 -13.38 -10.60
N THR A 337 13.63 -14.36 -11.41
CA THR A 337 12.74 -15.12 -12.27
C THR A 337 12.95 -16.63 -12.06
N SER A 338 11.88 -17.42 -12.17
CA SER A 338 11.96 -18.88 -12.08
C SER A 338 11.84 -19.51 -13.47
N VAL A 339 12.68 -20.51 -13.69
CA VAL A 339 12.84 -21.18 -14.97
C VAL A 339 12.62 -22.66 -14.75
N GLN A 340 11.58 -23.21 -15.36
CA GLN A 340 11.34 -24.63 -15.39
C GLN A 340 11.88 -25.20 -16.70
N MET A 341 12.82 -26.13 -16.62
CA MET A 341 13.39 -26.83 -17.76
C MET A 341 12.88 -28.27 -17.75
N ILE A 342 12.25 -28.71 -18.83
CA ILE A 342 11.89 -30.12 -19.02
C ILE A 342 12.93 -30.71 -19.99
N LEU A 343 13.70 -31.68 -19.51
CA LEU A 343 14.64 -32.44 -20.32
C LEU A 343 13.97 -33.75 -20.75
N ASP A 344 13.82 -33.95 -22.06
CA ASP A 344 13.25 -35.17 -22.65
C ASP A 344 14.27 -35.79 -23.62
N GLN A 345 14.54 -37.09 -23.47
CA GLN A 345 15.52 -37.81 -24.28
C GLN A 345 14.80 -38.45 -25.47
N LYS A 346 14.97 -37.89 -26.67
CA LYS A 346 14.43 -38.45 -27.92
C LYS A 346 15.57 -38.77 -28.89
N ASN A 347 15.73 -40.05 -29.23
CA ASN A 347 16.66 -40.53 -30.27
C ASN A 347 18.09 -39.95 -30.18
N TYR A 348 18.76 -40.12 -29.03
CA TYR A 348 20.14 -39.66 -28.78
C TYR A 348 20.38 -38.14 -28.86
N SER A 349 19.31 -37.34 -28.97
CA SER A 349 19.35 -35.88 -28.85
C SER A 349 18.45 -35.43 -27.71
N TYR A 350 18.91 -34.47 -26.91
CA TYR A 350 18.08 -33.87 -25.87
C TYR A 350 17.33 -32.68 -26.45
N GLU A 351 16.01 -32.69 -26.32
CA GLU A 351 15.18 -31.52 -26.62
C GLU A 351 14.89 -30.82 -25.30
N VAL A 352 15.46 -29.61 -25.12
CA VAL A 352 15.19 -28.77 -23.94
C VAL A 352 14.00 -27.89 -24.27
N THR A 353 12.88 -28.08 -23.58
CA THR A 353 11.72 -27.18 -23.67
C THR A 353 11.64 -26.35 -22.39
N PRO A 354 12.13 -25.08 -22.39
CA PRO A 354 12.01 -24.22 -21.23
C PRO A 354 10.57 -23.68 -21.12
N GLN A 355 9.98 -23.83 -19.93
CA GLN A 355 8.76 -23.15 -19.51
C GLN A 355 9.13 -22.06 -18.49
N TRP A 356 8.66 -20.83 -18.72
CA TRP A 356 9.04 -19.67 -17.94
C TRP A 356 7.90 -19.25 -17.03
N VAL A 357 8.20 -19.01 -15.75
CA VAL A 357 7.23 -18.42 -14.80
C VAL A 357 7.90 -17.24 -14.11
N VAL A 358 7.56 -16.03 -14.56
CA VAL A 358 8.06 -14.78 -13.98
C VAL A 358 7.11 -14.38 -12.84
N VAL A 359 7.65 -14.16 -11.64
CA VAL A 359 6.88 -13.73 -10.46
C VAL A 359 7.56 -12.50 -9.88
N TYR A 360 6.85 -11.37 -9.84
CA TYR A 360 7.34 -10.15 -9.21
C TYR A 360 7.09 -10.22 -7.70
N GLN A 361 8.07 -9.77 -6.92
CA GLN A 361 7.86 -9.61 -5.48
C GLN A 361 7.01 -8.33 -5.27
N ASP A 362 5.96 -8.45 -4.45
CA ASP A 362 4.94 -7.45 -4.08
C ASP A 362 3.63 -7.42 -4.89
N THR A 363 3.50 -8.24 -5.92
CA THR A 363 2.20 -8.49 -6.58
C THR A 363 1.93 -9.99 -6.59
N ASN A 364 0.98 -10.49 -5.80
CA ASN A 364 0.54 -11.91 -5.83
C ASN A 364 -0.11 -12.34 -7.18
N GLN A 365 0.16 -11.63 -8.27
CA GLN A 365 -0.34 -11.91 -9.61
C GLN A 365 0.68 -12.73 -10.40
N THR A 366 0.23 -13.87 -10.90
CA THR A 366 0.98 -14.72 -11.83
C THR A 366 0.54 -14.35 -13.24
N ILE A 367 1.44 -13.83 -14.07
CA ILE A 367 1.16 -13.52 -15.49
C ILE A 367 1.87 -14.57 -16.35
N PRO A 368 1.14 -15.37 -17.16
CA PRO A 368 1.76 -16.32 -18.07
C PRO A 368 2.37 -15.60 -19.28
N TYR A 369 3.55 -16.05 -19.73
CA TYR A 369 4.24 -15.55 -20.92
C TYR A 369 4.37 -16.67 -21.95
N ILE A 370 4.28 -16.35 -23.25
CA ILE A 370 4.64 -17.27 -24.34
C ILE A 370 6.03 -16.91 -24.84
N SER A 371 6.88 -17.93 -25.07
CA SER A 371 8.19 -17.71 -25.67
C SER A 371 8.05 -17.48 -27.18
N LYS A 372 8.62 -16.39 -27.69
CA LYS A 372 8.82 -16.20 -29.13
C LYS A 372 10.27 -16.48 -29.50
N ARG A 373 10.44 -17.28 -30.55
CA ARG A 373 11.75 -17.54 -31.18
C ARG A 373 12.02 -16.42 -32.17
N ILE A 374 12.94 -15.51 -31.85
CA ILE A 374 13.31 -14.42 -32.76
C ILE A 374 14.59 -14.83 -33.50
N PHE A 375 14.52 -14.90 -34.83
CA PHE A 375 15.70 -15.01 -35.69
C PHE A 375 16.13 -13.60 -36.08
N GLY A 376 17.28 -13.15 -35.57
CA GLY A 376 17.91 -11.90 -36.04
C GLY A 376 18.87 -12.16 -37.21
N SER A 377 18.62 -11.52 -38.36
CA SER A 377 19.64 -11.16 -39.35
C SER A 377 20.56 -10.12 -38.68
N ASP A 378 21.83 -10.35 -38.37
CA ASP A 378 22.93 -10.64 -39.30
C ASP A 378 24.05 -11.51 -38.67
N ALA A 379 23.74 -12.34 -37.68
CA ALA A 379 24.74 -13.22 -37.05
C ALA A 379 24.24 -14.63 -36.68
N GLY A 380 23.04 -15.04 -37.13
CA GLY A 380 22.52 -16.38 -36.85
C GLY A 380 22.43 -16.71 -35.36
N ARG A 381 22.05 -15.75 -34.50
CA ARG A 381 21.93 -15.97 -33.05
C ARG A 381 20.50 -16.36 -32.68
N LEU A 382 20.34 -17.33 -31.78
CA LEU A 382 19.03 -17.74 -31.26
C LEU A 382 18.72 -16.89 -30.02
N MET A 383 17.70 -16.05 -30.10
CA MET A 383 17.21 -15.26 -28.97
C MET A 383 15.81 -15.73 -28.58
N TRP A 384 15.62 -15.95 -27.28
CA TRP A 384 14.31 -16.22 -26.69
C TRP A 384 13.88 -14.98 -25.93
N TYR A 385 12.75 -14.40 -26.34
CA TYR A 385 12.15 -13.24 -25.71
C TYR A 385 10.75 -13.63 -25.19
N ALA A 386 10.32 -13.02 -24.09
CA ALA A 386 9.03 -13.25 -23.47
C ALA A 386 8.16 -12.00 -23.60
N GLU A 387 7.01 -12.12 -24.26
CA GLU A 387 5.96 -11.08 -24.32
C GLU A 387 4.76 -11.51 -23.46
N PRO A 388 4.05 -10.56 -22.82
CA PRO A 388 2.76 -10.84 -22.18
C PRO A 388 1.75 -11.34 -23.23
N VAL A 389 0.93 -12.34 -22.88
CA VAL A 389 0.03 -13.01 -23.83
C VAL A 389 -1.20 -12.15 -24.15
N ASP A 390 -1.39 -11.88 -25.45
CA ASP A 390 -2.66 -11.57 -26.11
C ASP A 390 -3.15 -12.87 -26.81
N PRO A 391 -4.39 -13.36 -26.60
CA PRO A 391 -4.77 -14.72 -26.96
C PRO A 391 -5.30 -14.80 -28.38
N LEU A 392 -4.47 -15.12 -29.38
CA LEU A 392 -4.92 -15.56 -30.72
C LEU A 392 -3.73 -16.07 -31.57
N VAL A 393 -3.57 -17.40 -31.77
CA VAL A 393 -2.93 -17.98 -32.98
C VAL A 393 -3.42 -19.44 -33.23
N ASP A 394 -4.00 -19.61 -34.43
CA ASP A 394 -4.16 -20.74 -35.37
C ASP A 394 -4.59 -22.17 -34.97
N GLN A 395 -5.84 -22.53 -35.33
CA GLN A 395 -6.17 -23.85 -35.91
C GLN A 395 -7.27 -23.74 -36.98
N ILE A 396 -7.06 -24.40 -38.12
CA ILE A 396 -8.06 -24.65 -39.16
C ILE A 396 -8.90 -25.85 -38.72
N ALA A 397 -10.21 -25.66 -38.48
CA ALA A 397 -11.09 -26.77 -38.14
C ALA A 397 -11.60 -27.47 -39.41
N THR A 398 -11.26 -28.75 -39.56
CA THR A 398 -11.80 -29.62 -40.61
C THR A 398 -12.63 -30.70 -39.91
N PHE A 399 -13.92 -30.79 -40.22
CA PHE A 399 -14.80 -31.80 -39.61
C PHE A 399 -15.13 -32.88 -40.64
N ASP A 400 -14.92 -34.14 -40.24
CA ASP A 400 -15.37 -35.32 -40.98
C ASP A 400 -16.77 -35.68 -40.48
N LEU A 401 -17.78 -35.53 -41.35
CA LEU A 401 -19.17 -35.83 -41.01
C LEU A 401 -19.40 -37.33 -41.18
N SER A 402 -20.22 -37.94 -40.34
CA SER A 402 -20.45 -39.39 -40.21
C SER A 402 -21.00 -40.13 -41.45
N GLU A 403 -21.06 -39.49 -42.62
CA GLU A 403 -21.26 -40.12 -43.92
C GLU A 403 -19.94 -40.06 -44.71
N PRO A 404 -19.36 -41.20 -45.16
CA PRO A 404 -17.97 -41.30 -45.61
C PRO A 404 -17.62 -40.60 -46.95
N LEU A 405 -18.42 -39.63 -47.43
CA LEU A 405 -18.29 -39.06 -48.78
C LEU A 405 -18.56 -37.55 -48.90
N LYS A 406 -18.72 -36.80 -47.80
CA LYS A 406 -18.92 -35.33 -47.86
C LYS A 406 -17.86 -34.59 -47.07
N LYS A 407 -17.25 -33.58 -47.68
CA LYS A 407 -16.29 -32.68 -47.04
C LYS A 407 -16.95 -31.32 -46.83
N MET A 408 -16.94 -30.85 -45.59
CA MET A 408 -17.38 -29.50 -45.26
C MET A 408 -16.17 -28.58 -45.16
N GLU A 409 -16.19 -27.50 -45.94
CA GLU A 409 -15.17 -26.48 -45.93
C GLU A 409 -15.80 -25.15 -45.51
N ILE A 410 -15.37 -24.62 -44.37
CA ILE A 410 -15.80 -23.32 -43.85
C ILE A 410 -14.72 -22.32 -44.25
N ARG A 411 -15.07 -21.34 -45.09
CA ARG A 411 -14.17 -20.25 -45.46
C ARG A 411 -14.79 -18.92 -45.03
N PRO A 412 -14.05 -18.07 -44.30
CA PRO A 412 -14.49 -16.71 -44.05
C PRO A 412 -14.53 -15.96 -45.38
N LEU A 413 -15.48 -15.03 -45.52
CA LEU A 413 -15.58 -14.19 -46.72
C LEU A 413 -14.42 -13.17 -46.82
N ASP A 414 -13.84 -12.79 -45.68
CA ASP A 414 -12.70 -11.86 -45.56
C ASP A 414 -11.57 -12.41 -44.65
N HIS A 415 -10.33 -11.93 -44.85
CA HIS A 415 -9.10 -12.46 -44.24
C HIS A 415 -8.86 -12.12 -42.75
N VAL A 416 -9.87 -11.86 -41.93
CA VAL A 416 -9.64 -11.26 -40.59
C VAL A 416 -10.37 -12.02 -39.47
N TYR A 417 -9.71 -13.02 -38.89
CA TYR A 417 -10.13 -13.68 -37.64
C TYR A 417 -9.85 -12.87 -36.36
N THR A 418 -9.38 -11.63 -36.47
CA THR A 418 -8.92 -10.84 -35.32
C THR A 418 -9.94 -9.83 -34.80
N LYS A 419 -11.10 -9.68 -35.46
CA LYS A 419 -12.13 -8.72 -35.02
C LYS A 419 -13.29 -9.45 -34.35
N VAL A 420 -13.50 -9.13 -33.08
CA VAL A 420 -14.73 -9.43 -32.36
C VAL A 420 -15.93 -8.85 -33.14
N GLY A 421 -17.08 -9.51 -33.13
CA GLY A 421 -18.29 -9.06 -33.86
C GLY A 421 -18.94 -10.12 -34.75
N SER A 422 -19.90 -9.69 -35.56
CA SER A 422 -20.62 -10.53 -36.52
C SER A 422 -19.79 -10.75 -37.77
N GLN A 423 -19.53 -12.01 -38.15
CA GLN A 423 -18.76 -12.37 -39.33
C GLN A 423 -19.55 -13.36 -40.20
N GLU A 424 -19.64 -13.12 -41.50
CA GLU A 424 -20.23 -14.07 -42.43
C GLU A 424 -19.18 -15.09 -42.91
N PHE A 425 -19.52 -16.36 -42.74
CA PHE A 425 -18.75 -17.51 -43.23
C PHE A 425 -19.51 -18.17 -44.36
N ARG A 426 -18.80 -18.45 -45.44
CA ARG A 426 -19.34 -19.28 -46.52
C ARG A 426 -18.99 -20.73 -46.23
N ILE A 427 -20.03 -21.54 -46.07
CA ILE A 427 -19.91 -22.99 -45.94
C ILE A 427 -20.13 -23.61 -47.31
N ASN A 428 -19.12 -24.32 -47.78
CA ASN A 428 -19.21 -25.17 -48.96
C ASN A 428 -19.18 -26.63 -48.50
N ILE A 429 -20.23 -27.38 -48.79
CA ILE A 429 -20.25 -28.83 -48.62
C ILE A 429 -20.00 -29.43 -49.99
N SER A 430 -18.88 -30.12 -50.17
CA SER A 430 -18.52 -30.78 -51.43
C SER A 430 -18.54 -32.29 -51.29
N ASP A 431 -18.90 -32.96 -52.39
CA ASP A 431 -18.77 -34.41 -52.50
C ASP A 431 -17.30 -34.76 -52.70
N VAL A 432 -16.77 -35.66 -51.87
CA VAL A 432 -15.33 -36.00 -51.82
C VAL A 432 -14.84 -36.66 -53.11
N ARG A 433 -15.72 -37.37 -53.84
CA ARG A 433 -15.35 -38.08 -55.07
C ARG A 433 -15.30 -37.18 -56.28
N THR A 434 -16.26 -36.26 -56.37
CA THR A 434 -16.43 -35.42 -57.56
C THR A 434 -15.80 -34.05 -57.40
N GLY A 435 -15.58 -33.59 -56.16
CA GLY A 435 -15.15 -32.23 -55.85
C GLY A 435 -16.23 -31.18 -56.06
N HIS A 436 -17.43 -31.55 -56.52
CA HIS A 436 -18.53 -30.61 -56.73
C HIS A 436 -19.14 -30.18 -55.39
N THR A 437 -19.35 -28.87 -55.24
CA THR A 437 -20.12 -28.31 -54.13
C THR A 437 -21.58 -28.71 -54.24
N VAL A 438 -22.04 -29.53 -53.31
CA VAL A 438 -23.41 -30.03 -53.20
C VAL A 438 -24.31 -28.98 -52.54
N LEU A 439 -23.78 -28.22 -51.58
CA LEU A 439 -24.49 -27.15 -50.91
C LEU A 439 -23.54 -26.00 -50.61
N GLN A 440 -23.97 -24.78 -50.92
CA GLN A 440 -23.30 -23.55 -50.54
C GLN A 440 -24.28 -22.69 -49.74
N THR A 441 -23.93 -22.39 -48.50
CA THR A 441 -24.71 -21.49 -47.63
C THR A 441 -23.78 -20.51 -46.94
N ASN A 442 -24.29 -19.33 -46.60
CA ASN A 442 -23.61 -18.44 -45.68
C ASN A 442 -24.16 -18.70 -44.27
N ILE A 443 -23.29 -18.66 -43.27
CA ILE A 443 -23.69 -18.58 -41.86
C ILE A 443 -23.07 -17.33 -41.26
N THR A 444 -23.77 -16.70 -40.34
CA THR A 444 -23.23 -15.59 -39.57
C THR A 444 -22.76 -16.14 -38.23
N VAL A 445 -21.46 -16.03 -37.95
CA VAL A 445 -20.87 -16.42 -36.67
C VAL A 445 -20.58 -15.14 -35.89
N ILE A 446 -21.14 -15.06 -34.69
CA ILE A 446 -20.88 -13.96 -33.78
C ILE A 446 -19.76 -14.38 -32.85
N VAL A 447 -18.60 -13.73 -32.98
CA VAL A 447 -17.45 -13.96 -32.12
C VAL A 447 -17.52 -12.98 -30.96
N LEU A 448 -17.81 -13.49 -29.76
CA LEU A 448 -17.78 -12.72 -28.51
C LEU A 448 -16.44 -12.96 -27.77
N PRO A 449 -15.92 -11.97 -27.01
CA PRO A 449 -14.79 -12.17 -26.11
C PRO A 449 -15.08 -13.29 -25.09
N ASN A 450 -14.04 -14.02 -24.66
CA ASN A 450 -14.18 -15.08 -23.65
C ASN A 450 -14.66 -14.60 -22.27
N GLN A 451 -14.73 -13.28 -22.03
CA GLN A 451 -15.18 -12.67 -20.78
C GLN A 451 -16.15 -11.50 -21.03
N VAL A 452 -17.21 -11.72 -21.79
CA VAL A 452 -18.29 -10.74 -21.91
C VAL A 452 -19.11 -10.73 -20.63
N THR A 453 -19.25 -9.55 -20.03
CA THR A 453 -20.15 -9.33 -18.90
C THR A 453 -21.21 -8.30 -19.27
N GLY A 454 -22.48 -8.61 -19.02
CA GLY A 454 -23.56 -7.64 -19.21
C GLY A 454 -23.46 -6.47 -18.23
N THR A 455 -23.78 -5.27 -18.69
CA THR A 455 -23.82 -4.05 -17.88
C THR A 455 -25.09 -3.24 -18.17
N VAL A 456 -25.51 -2.44 -17.21
CA VAL A 456 -26.59 -1.45 -17.37
C VAL A 456 -26.04 -0.02 -17.25
N ASP A 457 -24.80 0.17 -16.78
CA ASP A 457 -24.16 1.48 -16.59
C ASP A 457 -22.96 1.74 -17.51
N GLY A 458 -22.58 0.76 -18.34
CA GLY A 458 -21.45 0.86 -19.27
C GLY A 458 -20.06 0.75 -18.62
N ILE A 459 -19.97 0.68 -17.29
CA ILE A 459 -18.71 0.85 -16.55
C ILE A 459 -18.43 -0.32 -15.61
N LEU A 460 -19.44 -0.80 -14.87
CA LEU A 460 -19.26 -1.78 -13.81
C LEU A 460 -19.68 -3.18 -14.25
N THR A 461 -18.86 -4.17 -13.90
CA THR A 461 -19.23 -5.60 -13.93
C THR A 461 -20.03 -6.01 -12.69
N HIS A 462 -20.29 -5.08 -11.78
CA HIS A 462 -20.98 -5.34 -10.52
C HIS A 462 -22.43 -5.77 -10.78
N PRO A 463 -22.96 -6.74 -10.01
CA PRO A 463 -24.34 -7.21 -10.16
C PRO A 463 -25.38 -6.17 -9.75
N GLN A 464 -24.96 -5.12 -9.04
CA GLN A 464 -25.80 -4.05 -8.54
C GLN A 464 -25.29 -2.70 -9.04
N VAL A 465 -26.17 -1.98 -9.74
CA VAL A 465 -25.97 -0.58 -10.15
C VAL A 465 -26.68 0.30 -9.14
N LYS A 466 -26.03 1.34 -8.64
CA LYS A 466 -26.65 2.30 -7.72
C LYS A 466 -26.80 3.65 -8.41
N ILE A 467 -27.98 4.23 -8.32
CA ILE A 467 -28.31 5.55 -8.87
C ILE A 467 -28.75 6.45 -7.71
N PHE A 468 -28.37 7.73 -7.73
CA PHE A 468 -28.87 8.67 -6.73
C PHE A 468 -30.26 9.19 -7.12
N GLN A 469 -31.07 9.44 -6.10
CA GLN A 469 -32.34 10.11 -6.27
C GLN A 469 -32.12 11.48 -6.94
N ASN A 470 -32.93 11.81 -7.94
CA ASN A 470 -32.85 12.99 -8.81
C ASN A 470 -31.79 12.96 -9.94
N ASP A 471 -31.02 11.88 -10.07
CA ASP A 471 -30.21 11.66 -11.27
C ASP A 471 -31.12 11.42 -12.50
N ASN A 472 -30.65 11.82 -13.67
CA ASN A 472 -31.32 11.62 -14.97
C ASN A 472 -30.43 11.07 -16.12
N PRO A 473 -29.28 10.39 -15.90
CA PRO A 473 -28.66 9.68 -16.99
C PRO A 473 -29.50 8.41 -17.28
N PRO A 474 -30.00 8.23 -18.51
CA PRO A 474 -30.57 6.94 -18.90
C PRO A 474 -29.46 5.90 -18.82
N LEU A 475 -29.76 4.79 -18.18
CA LEU A 475 -28.89 3.62 -18.16
C LEU A 475 -29.17 2.77 -19.40
N GLU A 476 -28.20 2.00 -19.89
CA GLU A 476 -28.32 1.24 -21.14
C GLU A 476 -27.85 -0.20 -20.95
N CYS A 477 -28.69 -1.17 -21.35
CA CYS A 477 -28.26 -2.56 -21.43
C CYS A 477 -27.16 -2.71 -22.49
N GLY A 478 -25.99 -3.18 -22.06
CA GLY A 478 -24.84 -3.40 -22.94
C GLY A 478 -23.92 -4.49 -22.43
N LEU A 479 -22.71 -4.53 -22.99
CA LEU A 479 -21.67 -5.51 -22.70
C LEU A 479 -20.36 -4.80 -22.38
N ILE A 480 -19.58 -5.32 -21.42
CA ILE A 480 -18.23 -4.84 -21.06
C ILE A 480 -17.17 -5.85 -21.55
N PRO A 481 -16.04 -5.38 -22.12
CA PRO A 481 -15.74 -3.98 -22.48
C PRO A 481 -16.74 -3.46 -23.52
N SER A 482 -17.03 -2.14 -23.51
CA SER A 482 -18.09 -1.55 -24.35
C SER A 482 -18.00 -2.08 -25.79
N VAL A 483 -19.06 -2.76 -26.18
CA VAL A 483 -19.25 -3.43 -27.47
C VAL A 483 -19.76 -2.43 -28.52
N ASP A 484 -19.86 -1.13 -28.20
CA ASP A 484 -20.25 -0.08 -29.16
C ASP A 484 -19.32 0.00 -30.39
N GLN A 485 -18.15 -0.65 -30.32
CA GLN A 485 -17.20 -0.80 -31.43
C GLN A 485 -17.37 -2.08 -32.26
N LEU A 486 -18.30 -2.97 -31.88
CA LEU A 486 -18.50 -4.26 -32.52
C LEU A 486 -19.80 -4.20 -33.34
N PRO A 487 -19.74 -4.45 -34.66
CA PRO A 487 -20.94 -4.50 -35.50
C PRO A 487 -21.71 -5.79 -35.20
N LEU A 488 -22.43 -5.80 -34.07
CA LEU A 488 -23.38 -6.84 -33.74
C LEU A 488 -24.73 -6.46 -34.34
N HIS A 489 -25.11 -7.18 -35.39
CA HIS A 489 -26.44 -7.10 -36.01
C HIS A 489 -27.47 -7.74 -35.07
N GLY A 490 -28.13 -6.93 -34.26
CA GLY A 490 -29.11 -7.38 -33.28
C GLY A 490 -29.80 -6.25 -32.52
N TYR A 491 -30.64 -6.59 -31.56
CA TYR A 491 -31.33 -5.62 -30.72
C TYR A 491 -31.46 -6.10 -29.27
N TRP A 492 -31.42 -5.13 -28.34
CA TRP A 492 -31.68 -5.34 -26.93
C TRP A 492 -33.17 -5.25 -26.61
N ARG A 493 -33.65 -6.16 -25.77
CA ARG A 493 -34.89 -6.01 -25.02
C ARG A 493 -34.60 -6.17 -23.54
N ALA A 494 -35.07 -5.22 -22.74
CA ALA A 494 -35.12 -5.36 -21.30
C ALA A 494 -36.54 -5.37 -20.76
N TYR A 495 -36.69 -5.89 -19.54
CA TYR A 495 -37.89 -5.79 -18.73
C TYR A 495 -37.51 -5.77 -17.24
N VAL A 496 -38.37 -5.18 -16.41
CA VAL A 496 -38.23 -5.22 -14.95
C VAL A 496 -38.83 -6.52 -14.43
N ASN A 497 -38.08 -7.25 -13.62
CA ASN A 497 -38.49 -8.52 -13.02
C ASN A 497 -39.29 -8.24 -11.74
N GLY A 498 -40.61 -8.14 -11.85
CA GLY A 498 -41.52 -7.92 -10.70
C GLY A 498 -42.44 -6.71 -10.88
N GLU A 499 -43.08 -6.28 -9.78
CA GLU A 499 -43.98 -5.11 -9.74
C GLU A 499 -43.24 -3.77 -9.58
N GLU A 500 -41.91 -3.78 -9.58
CA GLU A 500 -40.99 -2.64 -9.31
C GLU A 500 -40.94 -1.58 -10.44
N THR A 501 -41.94 -1.55 -11.33
CA THR A 501 -42.06 -0.58 -12.44
C THR A 501 -42.24 0.87 -11.99
N GLU A 502 -42.52 1.08 -10.70
CA GLU A 502 -42.59 2.40 -10.06
C GLU A 502 -41.21 3.02 -9.79
N ILE A 503 -40.13 2.22 -9.87
CA ILE A 503 -38.75 2.67 -9.61
C ILE A 503 -38.03 3.02 -10.90
N VAL A 504 -38.16 2.17 -11.93
CA VAL A 504 -37.55 2.35 -13.25
C VAL A 504 -38.51 1.94 -14.36
N ARG A 505 -38.36 2.54 -15.53
CA ARG A 505 -39.07 2.20 -16.77
C ARG A 505 -38.07 1.69 -17.79
N ILE A 506 -38.50 0.74 -18.62
CA ILE A 506 -37.73 0.34 -19.81
C ILE A 506 -38.26 1.06 -21.04
N ASN A 507 -37.35 1.64 -21.83
CA ASN A 507 -37.63 2.26 -23.11
C ASN A 507 -36.79 1.62 -24.21
N HIS A 508 -37.43 1.00 -25.20
CA HIS A 508 -36.75 0.38 -26.33
C HIS A 508 -36.69 1.37 -27.50
N THR A 509 -35.49 1.82 -27.88
CA THR A 509 -35.30 2.75 -28.99
C THR A 509 -34.22 2.26 -29.95
N SER A 510 -34.58 2.11 -31.23
CA SER A 510 -33.63 1.78 -32.31
C SER A 510 -32.70 0.60 -32.02
N GLY A 511 -33.24 -0.48 -31.46
CA GLY A 511 -32.47 -1.68 -31.11
C GLY A 511 -31.73 -1.61 -29.76
N ARG A 512 -31.88 -0.53 -28.99
CA ARG A 512 -31.33 -0.37 -27.64
C ARG A 512 -32.42 -0.54 -26.59
N ALA A 513 -32.03 -0.95 -25.39
CA ALA A 513 -32.90 -1.00 -24.22
C ALA A 513 -32.37 -0.07 -23.14
N LEU A 514 -33.05 1.06 -22.96
CA LEU A 514 -32.71 2.08 -21.97
C LEU A 514 -33.52 1.84 -20.69
N VAL A 515 -32.86 1.95 -19.54
CA VAL A 515 -33.47 1.99 -18.21
C VAL A 515 -33.57 3.45 -17.80
N GLU A 516 -34.79 3.97 -17.82
CA GLU A 516 -35.14 5.36 -17.59
C GLU A 516 -35.91 5.53 -16.28
N PRO A 517 -36.07 6.77 -15.78
CA PRO A 517 -37.03 7.07 -14.73
C PRO A 517 -38.48 6.65 -15.08
N PRO A 518 -39.36 6.46 -14.07
CA PRO A 518 -40.76 6.13 -14.27
C PRO A 518 -41.50 7.13 -15.17
N LEU A 519 -42.61 6.69 -15.78
CA LEU A 519 -43.41 7.52 -16.69
C LEU A 519 -43.78 8.88 -16.05
N ASN A 520 -43.56 9.97 -16.78
CA ASN A 520 -43.78 11.36 -16.32
C ASN A 520 -42.81 11.88 -15.25
N MET A 521 -41.69 11.19 -15.01
CA MET A 521 -40.60 11.70 -14.19
C MET A 521 -39.38 12.01 -15.06
N ASN A 522 -38.76 13.17 -14.81
CA ASN A 522 -37.52 13.57 -15.49
C ASN A 522 -36.27 13.12 -14.72
N ALA A 523 -36.41 12.29 -13.68
CA ALA A 523 -35.32 11.81 -12.83
C ALA A 523 -35.81 10.66 -11.93
N PHE A 524 -34.90 9.83 -11.42
CA PHE A 524 -35.23 8.74 -10.50
C PHE A 524 -35.66 9.30 -9.13
N LYS A 525 -36.97 9.33 -8.83
CA LYS A 525 -37.50 9.90 -7.58
C LYS A 525 -37.87 8.87 -6.52
N VAL A 526 -38.18 7.64 -6.92
CA VAL A 526 -38.62 6.59 -5.98
C VAL A 526 -37.40 5.78 -5.57
N THR A 527 -37.05 5.84 -4.28
CA THR A 527 -35.99 4.99 -3.72
C THR A 527 -36.44 3.53 -3.69
N GLY A 528 -35.54 2.62 -4.00
CA GLY A 528 -35.82 1.19 -3.98
C GLY A 528 -34.88 0.40 -4.88
N ARG A 529 -35.09 -0.91 -4.97
CA ARG A 529 -34.32 -1.80 -5.83
C ARG A 529 -35.24 -2.32 -6.93
N ALA A 530 -34.76 -2.31 -8.16
CA ALA A 530 -35.43 -2.85 -9.33
C ALA A 530 -34.53 -3.90 -10.00
N GLU A 531 -35.00 -5.13 -10.19
CA GLU A 531 -34.26 -6.10 -11.01
C GLU A 531 -34.54 -5.90 -12.51
N VAL A 532 -33.52 -5.51 -13.27
CA VAL A 532 -33.59 -5.36 -14.73
C VAL A 532 -32.98 -6.59 -15.40
N VAL A 533 -33.77 -7.23 -16.26
CA VAL A 533 -33.31 -8.33 -17.11
C VAL A 533 -33.09 -7.79 -18.52
N CYS A 534 -31.86 -7.89 -19.00
CA CYS A 534 -31.46 -7.48 -20.34
C CYS A 534 -31.23 -8.71 -21.22
N ARG A 535 -31.79 -8.71 -22.43
CA ARG A 535 -31.67 -9.79 -23.41
C ARG A 535 -31.28 -9.23 -24.78
N PHE A 536 -30.21 -9.76 -25.37
CA PHE A 536 -29.77 -9.42 -26.71
C PHE A 536 -30.24 -10.47 -27.71
N TYR A 537 -30.93 -10.03 -28.75
CA TYR A 537 -31.47 -10.86 -29.81
C TYR A 537 -30.75 -10.60 -31.12
N SER A 538 -30.60 -11.62 -31.96
CA SER A 538 -30.22 -11.46 -33.37
C SER A 538 -31.32 -10.73 -34.15
N GLU A 539 -31.02 -10.24 -35.36
CA GLU A 539 -32.04 -9.66 -36.26
C GLU A 539 -33.22 -10.62 -36.51
N ASP A 540 -32.95 -11.92 -36.64
CA ASP A 540 -33.97 -12.97 -36.78
C ASP A 540 -34.76 -13.28 -35.49
N GLY A 541 -34.43 -12.63 -34.37
CA GLY A 541 -35.12 -12.80 -33.09
C GLY A 541 -34.64 -13.98 -32.23
N ASN A 542 -33.49 -14.59 -32.52
CA ASN A 542 -32.90 -15.61 -31.65
C ASN A 542 -32.20 -14.95 -30.45
N LEU A 543 -32.41 -15.49 -29.26
CA LEU A 543 -31.72 -15.01 -28.05
C LEU A 543 -30.24 -15.39 -28.11
N LEU A 544 -29.35 -14.40 -28.06
CA LEU A 544 -27.90 -14.60 -28.13
C LEU A 544 -27.21 -14.42 -26.78
N PHE A 545 -27.73 -13.54 -25.93
CA PHE A 545 -27.16 -13.24 -24.63
C PHE A 545 -28.23 -12.72 -23.67
N ASP A 546 -28.15 -13.11 -22.40
CA ASP A 546 -28.98 -12.52 -21.36
C ASP A 546 -28.24 -12.36 -20.04
N PHE A 547 -28.68 -11.38 -19.25
CA PHE A 547 -28.18 -11.15 -17.91
C PHE A 547 -29.19 -10.35 -17.07
N ASN A 548 -29.01 -10.39 -15.76
CA ASN A 548 -29.77 -9.58 -14.82
C ASN A 548 -28.84 -8.65 -14.02
N ARG A 549 -29.36 -7.46 -13.71
CA ARG A 549 -28.73 -6.49 -12.82
C ARG A 549 -29.79 -5.88 -11.92
N SER A 550 -29.42 -5.65 -10.67
CA SER A 550 -30.28 -4.88 -9.78
C SER A 550 -29.90 -3.41 -9.81
N VAL A 551 -30.85 -2.54 -10.16
CA VAL A 551 -30.73 -1.10 -10.11
C VAL A 551 -31.30 -0.61 -8.79
N GLU A 552 -30.48 -0.06 -7.91
CA GLU A 552 -30.91 0.48 -6.61
C GLU A 552 -30.88 2.02 -6.68
N VAL A 553 -32.05 2.65 -6.55
CA VAL A 553 -32.17 4.10 -6.39
C VAL A 553 -32.05 4.42 -4.90
N ILE A 554 -30.98 5.13 -4.53
CA ILE A 554 -30.69 5.51 -3.14
C ILE A 554 -30.85 7.01 -2.94
N THR A 555 -31.29 7.42 -1.75
CA THR A 555 -31.20 8.83 -1.32
C THR A 555 -29.75 9.26 -1.28
N MET A 556 -29.48 10.48 -1.75
CA MET A 556 -28.16 11.07 -1.68
C MET A 556 -27.77 11.23 -0.21
N PRO A 557 -26.57 10.78 0.22
CA PRO A 557 -26.13 10.98 1.60
C PRO A 557 -26.03 12.47 1.93
N ASP A 558 -26.21 12.83 3.21
CA ASP A 558 -25.90 14.18 3.69
C ASP A 558 -24.37 14.37 3.60
N ILE A 559 -23.93 15.04 2.52
CA ILE A 559 -22.52 15.34 2.27
C ILE A 559 -22.24 16.70 2.90
N LYS A 560 -21.19 16.76 3.72
CA LYS A 560 -20.67 18.03 4.24
C LYS A 560 -19.25 18.23 3.75
N VAL A 561 -18.87 19.49 3.59
CA VAL A 561 -17.48 19.87 3.35
C VAL A 561 -16.83 20.18 4.69
N VAL A 562 -15.62 19.68 4.90
CA VAL A 562 -14.79 19.93 6.08
C VAL A 562 -13.39 20.34 5.62
N PHE A 563 -12.78 21.26 6.36
CA PHE A 563 -11.42 21.70 6.12
C PHE A 563 -10.45 21.02 7.09
N GLU A 564 -9.27 20.65 6.59
CA GLU A 564 -8.19 20.08 7.39
C GLU A 564 -6.89 20.88 7.19
N PRO A 565 -6.35 21.51 8.25
CA PRO A 565 -6.89 21.59 9.62
C PRO A 565 -8.18 22.43 9.73
N PRO A 566 -9.07 22.13 10.70
CA PRO A 566 -10.39 22.77 10.80
C PRO A 566 -10.36 24.16 11.44
N ASP A 567 -9.26 24.55 12.07
CA ASP A 567 -9.09 25.87 12.71
C ASP A 567 -8.62 26.96 11.74
N GLY A 568 -8.14 26.58 10.56
CA GLY A 568 -7.66 27.48 9.51
C GLY A 568 -6.38 28.22 9.88
N VAL A 569 -5.62 27.75 10.88
CA VAL A 569 -4.42 28.45 11.35
C VAL A 569 -3.18 27.94 10.61
N LEU A 570 -2.40 28.88 10.08
CA LEU A 570 -1.13 28.65 9.39
C LEU A 570 -0.07 29.61 9.92
N PHE A 571 1.20 29.34 9.62
CA PHE A 571 2.30 30.22 10.00
C PHE A 571 3.13 30.68 8.79
N VAL A 572 3.65 31.91 8.86
CA VAL A 572 4.60 32.43 7.87
C VAL A 572 5.80 31.49 7.75
N GLY A 573 6.19 31.16 6.52
CA GLY A 573 7.26 30.20 6.23
C GLY A 573 6.82 28.74 6.17
N GLU A 574 5.58 28.41 6.55
CA GLU A 574 5.03 27.08 6.32
C GLU A 574 4.64 26.87 4.85
N LYS A 575 4.56 25.58 4.47
CA LYS A 575 4.15 25.12 3.14
C LYS A 575 2.95 24.17 3.18
N THR A 576 2.41 23.91 4.36
CA THR A 576 1.34 22.94 4.57
C THR A 576 0.03 23.46 3.98
N PRO A 577 -0.62 22.70 3.08
CA PRO A 577 -1.92 23.10 2.56
C PRO A 577 -3.01 22.94 3.62
N ILE A 578 -4.04 23.78 3.55
CA ILE A 578 -5.35 23.44 4.13
C ILE A 578 -6.14 22.76 3.03
N THR A 579 -6.63 21.55 3.29
CA THR A 579 -7.42 20.79 2.31
C THR A 579 -8.90 20.91 2.61
N CYS A 580 -9.69 21.09 1.56
CA CYS A 580 -11.13 21.00 1.58
C CYS A 580 -11.51 19.58 1.14
N ILE A 581 -12.11 18.80 2.05
CA ILE A 581 -12.50 17.43 1.80
C ILE A 581 -13.97 17.20 2.12
N ARG A 582 -14.58 16.24 1.44
CA ARG A 582 -15.91 15.75 1.80
C ARG A 582 -15.85 14.92 3.08
N ASN A 583 -16.82 15.16 3.95
CA ASN A 583 -17.12 14.32 5.10
C ASN A 583 -18.49 13.67 4.85
N ILE A 584 -18.46 12.34 4.65
CA ILE A 584 -19.66 11.53 4.42
C ILE A 584 -20.00 10.87 5.76
N SER A 585 -21.23 11.02 6.24
CA SER A 585 -21.73 10.34 7.44
C SER A 585 -21.35 8.85 7.44
N GLU A 586 -20.75 8.38 8.54
CA GLU A 586 -20.16 7.03 8.68
C GLU A 586 -21.13 5.88 8.32
N GLU A 587 -22.44 6.11 8.37
CA GLU A 587 -23.46 5.12 7.96
C GLU A 587 -23.32 4.70 6.47
N PHE A 588 -22.78 5.57 5.60
CA PHE A 588 -22.55 5.29 4.18
C PHE A 588 -21.13 4.85 3.83
N GLY A 589 -20.17 4.95 4.75
CA GLY A 589 -18.74 4.66 4.52
C GLY A 589 -18.42 3.19 4.17
N LYS A 590 -19.40 2.29 4.24
CA LYS A 590 -19.27 0.87 3.84
C LYS A 590 -19.73 0.58 2.42
N THR A 591 -20.49 1.47 1.80
CA THR A 591 -20.92 1.29 0.40
C THR A 591 -19.85 1.86 -0.53
N SER A 592 -19.18 0.98 -1.27
CA SER A 592 -18.08 1.27 -2.18
C SER A 592 -18.49 2.00 -3.47
N VAL A 593 -19.51 2.86 -3.44
CA VAL A 593 -19.87 3.67 -4.61
C VAL A 593 -18.87 4.82 -4.69
N PRO A 594 -17.99 4.87 -5.70
CA PRO A 594 -17.16 6.04 -5.92
C PRO A 594 -18.08 7.19 -6.33
N ILE A 595 -18.38 8.10 -5.39
CA ILE A 595 -19.00 9.37 -5.73
C ILE A 595 -17.92 10.18 -6.45
N THR A 596 -17.96 10.24 -7.78
CA THR A 596 -17.10 11.13 -8.55
C THR A 596 -17.66 12.54 -8.46
N GLY A 597 -16.84 13.49 -8.05
CA GLY A 597 -17.20 14.90 -7.98
C GLY A 597 -15.98 15.78 -8.19
N ALA A 598 -16.18 17.10 -8.11
CA ALA A 598 -15.11 18.08 -8.20
C ALA A 598 -15.32 19.18 -7.15
N TYR A 599 -14.23 19.76 -6.68
CA TYR A 599 -14.23 20.87 -5.74
C TYR A 599 -13.98 22.16 -6.52
N SER A 600 -14.76 23.20 -6.21
CA SER A 600 -14.46 24.57 -6.63
C SER A 600 -14.17 25.44 -5.42
N MET A 601 -13.06 26.15 -5.48
CA MET A 601 -12.54 27.00 -4.42
C MET A 601 -12.65 28.46 -4.85
N SER A 602 -13.19 29.32 -3.99
CA SER A 602 -13.26 30.76 -4.23
C SER A 602 -12.87 31.56 -2.99
N GLN A 603 -12.22 32.70 -3.21
CA GLN A 603 -11.95 33.67 -2.15
C GLN A 603 -13.16 34.59 -2.03
N LEU A 604 -13.61 34.85 -0.81
CA LEU A 604 -14.68 35.82 -0.55
C LEU A 604 -14.13 37.23 -0.30
N ASP A 605 -12.85 37.33 0.06
CA ASP A 605 -12.09 38.56 0.23
C ASP A 605 -10.94 38.62 -0.80
N ASP A 606 -10.50 39.82 -1.18
CA ASP A 606 -9.38 40.01 -2.12
C ASP A 606 -8.04 39.75 -1.39
N CYS A 607 -7.54 38.51 -1.47
CA CYS A 607 -6.38 38.03 -0.68
C CYS A 607 -5.37 37.20 -1.52
N ASP A 608 -5.33 37.45 -2.83
CA ASP A 608 -4.46 36.74 -3.79
C ASP A 608 -2.95 36.86 -3.48
N ASP A 609 -2.57 37.85 -2.69
CA ASP A 609 -1.22 38.06 -2.17
C ASP A 609 -0.88 37.15 -0.96
N LEU A 610 -1.88 36.64 -0.25
CA LEU A 610 -1.71 35.80 0.95
C LEU A 610 -1.77 34.30 0.66
N LEU A 611 -2.61 33.87 -0.28
CA LEU A 611 -2.83 32.46 -0.59
C LEU A 611 -3.22 32.25 -2.05
N SER A 612 -3.16 31.00 -2.51
CA SER A 612 -3.74 30.59 -3.78
C SER A 612 -4.65 29.38 -3.59
N LEU A 613 -5.64 29.27 -4.47
CA LEU A 613 -6.63 28.19 -4.42
C LEU A 613 -6.45 27.26 -5.61
N THR A 614 -6.61 25.97 -5.35
CA THR A 614 -6.57 24.92 -6.36
C THR A 614 -7.84 24.09 -6.28
N ASP A 615 -8.58 24.07 -7.39
CA ASP A 615 -9.70 23.16 -7.62
C ASP A 615 -9.16 21.73 -7.84
N GLY A 616 -9.95 20.71 -7.52
CA GLY A 616 -9.53 19.32 -7.72
C GLY A 616 -10.68 18.34 -7.78
N THR A 617 -10.43 17.10 -8.20
CA THR A 617 -11.44 16.03 -8.25
C THR A 617 -11.55 15.28 -6.93
N ASP A 618 -10.43 15.15 -6.21
CA ASP A 618 -10.36 14.39 -4.96
C ASP A 618 -10.47 15.29 -3.71
N LEU A 619 -9.91 16.50 -3.79
CA LEU A 619 -9.92 17.53 -2.76
C LEU A 619 -9.68 18.91 -3.38
N GLY A 620 -10.07 19.97 -2.67
CA GLY A 620 -9.64 21.35 -2.96
C GLY A 620 -8.50 21.76 -2.03
N GLU A 621 -7.59 22.62 -2.48
CA GLU A 621 -6.43 23.03 -1.68
C GLU A 621 -6.33 24.55 -1.55
N ILE A 622 -5.96 24.98 -0.34
CA ILE A 622 -5.49 26.32 -0.02
C ILE A 622 -3.97 26.21 0.13
N LEU A 623 -3.25 26.92 -0.73
CA LEU A 623 -1.80 26.88 -0.86
C LEU A 623 -1.19 28.26 -0.61
N PRO A 624 0.14 28.35 -0.44
CA PRO A 624 0.85 29.61 -0.60
C PRO A 624 0.50 30.32 -1.92
N PRO A 625 0.64 31.65 -1.99
CA PRO A 625 0.39 32.41 -3.20
C PRO A 625 1.33 31.93 -4.32
N ARG A 626 0.87 31.92 -5.58
CA ARG A 626 1.55 31.23 -6.71
C ARG A 626 3.01 31.63 -6.93
N SER A 627 3.40 32.82 -6.51
CA SER A 627 4.76 33.36 -6.61
C SER A 627 5.70 32.88 -5.49
N HIS A 628 5.22 32.15 -4.49
CA HIS A 628 5.97 31.75 -3.30
C HIS A 628 5.82 30.24 -3.01
N SER A 629 6.86 29.64 -2.43
CA SER A 629 6.86 28.24 -1.99
C SER A 629 6.34 28.04 -0.56
N THR A 630 6.11 29.14 0.16
CA THR A 630 5.67 29.20 1.57
C THR A 630 4.76 30.41 1.77
N TYR A 631 3.92 30.42 2.80
CA TYR A 631 3.12 31.60 3.14
C TYR A 631 4.03 32.78 3.52
N PRO A 632 4.04 33.89 2.75
CA PRO A 632 5.07 34.90 2.87
C PRO A 632 4.75 35.96 3.95
N GLU A 633 3.46 36.23 4.19
CA GLU A 633 3.01 37.36 4.98
C GLU A 633 1.92 36.98 5.98
N VAL A 634 1.78 37.80 7.02
CA VAL A 634 0.76 37.67 8.06
C VAL A 634 -0.54 38.26 7.53
N GLY A 635 -1.66 37.57 7.76
CA GLY A 635 -2.96 38.06 7.32
C GLY A 635 -4.09 37.08 7.60
N ASN A 636 -5.28 37.44 7.16
CA ASN A 636 -6.44 36.56 7.21
C ASN A 636 -7.18 36.58 5.85
N CYS A 637 -7.85 35.49 5.52
CA CYS A 637 -8.67 35.41 4.32
C CYS A 637 -9.82 34.42 4.46
N LEU A 638 -11.02 34.82 4.05
CA LEU A 638 -12.19 33.95 4.04
C LEU A 638 -12.26 33.17 2.72
N VAL A 639 -12.19 31.84 2.82
CA VAL A 639 -12.24 30.93 1.67
C VAL A 639 -13.56 30.16 1.68
N HIS A 640 -14.18 30.04 0.51
CA HIS A 640 -15.36 29.25 0.23
C HIS A 640 -14.98 28.00 -0.59
N CYS A 641 -15.52 26.85 -0.22
CA CYS A 641 -15.35 25.60 -0.93
C CYS A 641 -16.72 24.99 -1.25
N GLU A 642 -16.92 24.62 -2.51
CA GLU A 642 -18.11 23.91 -3.00
C GLU A 642 -17.70 22.56 -3.57
N TYR A 643 -18.45 21.51 -3.24
CA TYR A 643 -18.30 20.18 -3.81
C TYR A 643 -19.45 19.91 -4.77
N PHE A 644 -19.10 19.62 -6.03
CA PHE A 644 -20.02 19.35 -7.13
C PHE A 644 -20.11 17.86 -7.42
N GLY A 645 -21.32 17.36 -7.63
CA GLY A 645 -21.59 16.08 -8.29
C GLY A 645 -22.53 16.31 -9.46
N HIS A 646 -22.18 15.80 -10.64
CA HIS A 646 -22.99 15.93 -11.87
C HIS A 646 -23.49 17.36 -12.15
N ASN A 647 -22.62 18.38 -11.99
CA ASN A 647 -22.90 19.80 -12.19
C ASN A 647 -23.91 20.43 -11.20
N GLN A 648 -24.15 19.79 -10.05
CA GLN A 648 -24.91 20.37 -8.94
C GLN A 648 -24.03 20.49 -7.71
N VAL A 649 -24.16 21.60 -6.98
CA VAL A 649 -23.52 21.77 -5.67
C VAL A 649 -24.17 20.82 -4.69
N LEU A 650 -23.41 19.84 -4.23
CA LEU A 650 -23.87 18.85 -3.24
C LEU A 650 -23.58 19.28 -1.81
N ALA A 651 -22.51 20.04 -1.60
CA ALA A 651 -22.11 20.54 -0.30
C ALA A 651 -21.26 21.81 -0.45
N SER A 652 -21.29 22.67 0.57
CA SER A 652 -20.51 23.90 0.60
C SER A 652 -20.07 24.25 2.02
N GLY A 653 -18.92 24.89 2.18
CA GLY A 653 -18.40 25.34 3.47
C GLY A 653 -17.48 26.55 3.35
N ASN A 654 -17.30 27.27 4.47
CA ASN A 654 -16.39 28.41 4.57
C ASN A 654 -15.34 28.16 5.65
N ILE A 655 -14.13 28.69 5.45
CA ILE A 655 -13.10 28.75 6.49
C ILE A 655 -12.41 30.12 6.48
N LEU A 656 -12.20 30.68 7.68
CA LEU A 656 -11.36 31.85 7.86
C LEU A 656 -9.92 31.40 8.09
N VAL A 657 -9.08 31.54 7.06
CA VAL A 657 -7.66 31.23 7.12
C VAL A 657 -6.94 32.36 7.87
N LYS A 658 -6.08 32.02 8.83
CA LYS A 658 -5.29 32.96 9.65
C LYS A 658 -3.83 32.58 9.56
N ILE A 659 -3.03 33.42 8.88
CA ILE A 659 -1.59 33.22 8.73
C ILE A 659 -0.88 34.05 9.80
N LEU A 660 -0.32 33.38 10.81
CA LEU A 660 0.36 33.97 11.97
C LEU A 660 1.87 34.10 11.73
N PRO A 661 2.58 34.99 12.47
CA PRO A 661 4.04 35.04 12.42
C PRO A 661 4.71 33.70 12.74
N ALA A 662 5.78 33.36 12.02
CA ALA A 662 6.54 32.10 12.21
C ALA A 662 6.92 31.82 13.68
N ASN A 663 7.29 32.88 14.40
CA ASN A 663 7.56 32.84 15.83
C ASN A 663 6.63 33.83 16.53
N LEU A 664 5.47 33.36 16.99
CA LEU A 664 4.55 34.15 17.80
C LEU A 664 5.26 34.64 19.07
N THR A 665 5.64 35.90 19.06
CA THR A 665 6.33 36.52 20.19
C THR A 665 5.66 37.84 20.52
N GLY A 666 5.30 38.01 21.78
CA GLY A 666 4.71 39.25 22.29
C GLY A 666 5.78 40.28 22.63
N THR A 667 5.44 41.55 22.44
CA THR A 667 6.24 42.70 22.89
C THR A 667 5.36 43.68 23.65
N LEU A 668 5.96 44.42 24.58
CA LEU A 668 5.34 45.56 25.25
C LEU A 668 5.88 46.91 24.76
N ASP A 669 7.09 46.95 24.21
CA ASP A 669 7.76 48.19 23.86
C ASP A 669 7.92 48.40 22.34
N GLY A 670 7.35 47.49 21.55
CA GLY A 670 7.37 47.50 20.09
C GLY A 670 8.73 47.21 19.47
N SER A 671 9.75 46.90 20.29
CA SER A 671 11.08 46.53 19.83
C SER A 671 11.23 45.02 19.73
N GLU A 672 12.31 44.56 19.09
CA GLU A 672 12.72 43.15 19.10
C GLU A 672 12.99 42.60 20.52
N ASN A 673 12.93 43.45 21.55
CA ASN A 673 13.01 43.00 22.92
C ASN A 673 11.76 42.20 23.30
N THR A 674 11.96 40.90 23.42
CA THR A 674 10.94 39.95 23.85
C THR A 674 10.91 39.79 25.37
N GLY A 675 11.74 40.52 26.12
CA GLY A 675 11.91 40.36 27.58
C GLY A 675 11.10 41.34 28.43
N ASP A 676 11.42 41.35 29.73
CA ASP A 676 10.87 42.29 30.71
C ASP A 676 11.28 43.74 30.38
N VAL A 677 10.42 44.69 30.73
CA VAL A 677 10.64 46.12 30.45
C VAL A 677 11.14 46.82 31.72
N SER A 678 12.23 47.57 31.59
CA SER A 678 12.74 48.45 32.65
C SER A 678 12.52 49.90 32.26
N LEU A 679 11.85 50.66 33.13
CA LEU A 679 11.56 52.08 32.97
C LEU A 679 12.28 52.87 34.06
N LEU A 680 12.77 54.06 33.72
CA LEU A 680 13.35 54.97 34.72
C LEU A 680 12.26 55.80 35.38
N ARG A 681 12.40 56.03 36.69
CA ARG A 681 11.52 56.95 37.41
C ARG A 681 11.56 58.34 36.76
N GLY A 682 10.38 58.86 36.41
CA GLY A 682 10.21 60.13 35.70
C GLY A 682 10.01 60.01 34.20
N GLU A 683 10.14 58.80 33.61
CA GLU A 683 9.79 58.58 32.21
C GLU A 683 8.27 58.66 31.98
N ASN A 684 7.87 58.98 30.74
CA ASN A 684 6.48 59.03 30.28
C ASN A 684 6.22 58.04 29.12
N LYS A 685 7.09 57.04 28.93
CA LYS A 685 6.99 56.07 27.83
C LYS A 685 5.72 55.22 27.97
N THR A 686 4.90 55.16 26.93
CA THR A 686 3.78 54.22 26.84
C THR A 686 4.25 52.88 26.28
N LEU A 687 3.68 51.80 26.79
CA LEU A 687 3.89 50.44 26.32
C LEU A 687 2.58 49.93 25.69
N GLU A 688 2.64 48.98 24.77
CA GLU A 688 1.46 48.41 24.08
C GLU A 688 1.63 46.90 23.96
N CYS A 689 0.60 46.12 24.28
CA CYS A 689 0.60 44.69 23.95
C CYS A 689 0.56 44.55 22.41
N ASP A 690 1.59 43.97 21.81
CA ASP A 690 1.61 43.69 20.37
C ASP A 690 2.35 42.37 20.06
N LEU A 691 2.22 41.89 18.83
CA LEU A 691 2.98 40.78 18.27
C LEU A 691 4.23 41.28 17.56
N LEU A 692 5.27 40.46 17.49
CA LEU A 692 6.41 40.66 16.59
C LEU A 692 6.22 39.85 15.29
N PRO A 693 6.49 40.45 14.11
CA PRO A 693 6.84 41.86 13.90
C PRO A 693 5.68 42.81 14.25
N THR A 694 6.00 44.02 14.72
CA THR A 694 5.00 44.99 15.19
C THR A 694 3.97 45.32 14.11
N GLY A 695 2.70 45.45 14.52
CA GLY A 695 1.58 45.62 13.60
C GLY A 695 0.94 44.34 13.08
N SER A 696 1.52 43.16 13.33
CA SER A 696 0.93 41.86 12.96
C SER A 696 -0.47 41.67 13.55
N ALA A 697 -0.69 42.13 14.78
CA ALA A 697 -2.01 42.05 15.43
C ALA A 697 -3.11 42.80 14.65
N LYS A 698 -2.74 43.93 14.02
CA LYS A 698 -3.66 44.73 13.21
C LYS A 698 -3.99 44.05 11.87
N GLN A 699 -3.02 43.40 11.24
CA GLN A 699 -3.22 42.63 10.00
C GLN A 699 -4.13 41.43 10.20
N LEU A 700 -4.17 40.87 11.41
CA LEU A 700 -5.01 39.74 11.77
C LEU A 700 -6.46 40.11 12.14
N ASP A 701 -6.84 41.39 12.08
CA ASP A 701 -8.13 41.94 12.56
C ASP A 701 -8.51 41.44 13.97
N GLY A 702 -7.51 41.24 14.82
CA GLY A 702 -7.67 40.75 16.19
C GLY A 702 -7.61 41.87 17.22
N TYR A 703 -7.74 41.50 18.49
CA TYR A 703 -7.76 42.45 19.58
C TYR A 703 -7.09 41.94 20.86
N TRP A 704 -6.53 42.85 21.64
CA TRP A 704 -5.83 42.52 22.88
C TRP A 704 -6.71 42.70 24.12
N LYS A 705 -6.62 41.76 25.06
CA LYS A 705 -7.01 41.91 26.46
C LYS A 705 -5.76 41.88 27.31
N ALA A 706 -5.74 42.65 28.40
CA ALA A 706 -4.65 42.56 29.36
C ALA A 706 -5.14 42.67 30.80
N SER A 707 -4.38 42.05 31.69
CA SER A 707 -4.59 42.12 33.13
C SER A 707 -3.26 42.39 33.84
N LEU A 708 -3.32 43.16 34.93
CA LEU A 708 -2.19 43.37 35.83
C LEU A 708 -2.24 42.35 36.95
N ASN A 709 -1.13 41.67 37.18
CA ASN A 709 -0.92 40.76 38.30
C ASN A 709 0.14 41.36 39.26
N GLY A 710 -0.14 41.27 40.56
CA GLY A 710 0.77 41.69 41.62
C GLY A 710 0.21 42.81 42.52
N GLU A 711 0.73 42.90 43.74
CA GLU A 711 0.31 43.90 44.74
C GLU A 711 0.62 45.35 44.32
N GLU A 712 1.58 45.52 43.41
CA GLU A 712 2.03 46.82 42.92
C GLU A 712 1.35 47.25 41.61
N ALA A 713 0.19 46.68 41.26
CA ALA A 713 -0.57 47.03 40.04
C ALA A 713 -0.85 48.54 39.89
N ARG A 714 -0.85 49.30 41.00
CA ARG A 714 -1.01 50.76 41.04
C ARG A 714 0.13 51.58 40.38
N ILE A 715 1.27 50.97 40.03
CA ILE A 715 2.41 51.67 39.42
C ILE A 715 2.26 51.90 37.91
N VAL A 716 1.23 51.31 37.29
CA VAL A 716 0.85 51.54 35.89
C VAL A 716 -0.68 51.67 35.78
N SER A 717 -1.17 52.10 34.63
CA SER A 717 -2.59 52.03 34.26
C SER A 717 -2.76 51.33 32.91
N LEU A 718 -3.85 50.57 32.77
CA LEU A 718 -4.23 49.93 31.51
C LEU A 718 -5.33 50.76 30.84
N ASN A 719 -5.15 51.04 29.56
CA ASN A 719 -6.18 51.61 28.70
C ASN A 719 -6.46 50.64 27.54
N SER A 720 -7.65 50.04 27.57
CA SER A 720 -8.11 49.12 26.53
C SER A 720 -9.04 49.87 25.58
N THR A 721 -8.49 50.40 24.48
CA THR A 721 -9.25 51.13 23.45
C THR A 721 -9.24 50.37 22.14
N THR A 722 -10.41 50.14 21.55
CA THR A 722 -10.60 49.65 20.17
C THR A 722 -9.62 48.55 19.77
N GLY A 723 -9.56 47.51 20.59
CA GLY A 723 -8.77 46.31 20.37
C GLY A 723 -7.26 46.40 20.61
N ARG A 724 -6.80 47.50 21.18
CA ARG A 724 -5.42 47.66 21.67
C ARG A 724 -5.41 47.79 23.19
N VAL A 725 -4.30 47.41 23.79
CA VAL A 725 -4.04 47.65 25.21
C VAL A 725 -2.79 48.51 25.31
N VAL A 726 -2.98 49.74 25.78
CA VAL A 726 -1.90 50.67 26.10
C VAL A 726 -1.67 50.65 27.60
N ILE A 727 -0.42 50.40 28.01
CA ILE A 727 0.03 50.51 29.39
C ILE A 727 0.74 51.86 29.54
N SER A 728 0.29 52.66 30.50
CA SER A 728 0.78 54.02 30.71
C SER A 728 1.06 54.28 32.19
N PRO A 729 1.64 55.44 32.56
CA PRO A 729 1.77 55.83 33.97
C PRO A 729 0.45 55.74 34.76
N PRO A 730 0.50 55.66 36.10
CA PRO A 730 -0.70 55.58 36.93
C PRO A 730 -1.69 56.71 36.62
N SER A 731 -3.00 56.43 36.68
CA SER A 731 -4.04 57.42 36.41
C SER A 731 -3.84 58.68 37.26
N GLY A 732 -3.79 59.85 36.61
CA GLY A 732 -3.51 61.14 37.24
C GLY A 732 -2.02 61.51 37.32
N SER A 733 -1.12 60.66 36.84
CA SER A 733 0.31 60.97 36.67
C SER A 733 0.69 61.06 35.20
N SER A 734 1.58 61.99 34.85
CA SER A 734 2.17 62.07 33.51
C SER A 734 3.45 61.24 33.36
N THR A 735 3.99 60.70 34.47
CA THR A 735 5.25 59.94 34.51
C THR A 735 5.21 58.78 35.52
N TYR A 736 6.10 57.80 35.36
CA TYR A 736 6.29 56.72 36.34
C TYR A 736 7.01 57.26 37.58
N ASN A 737 6.26 57.63 38.62
CA ASN A 737 6.79 58.30 39.81
C ASN A 737 6.99 57.36 41.03
N GLN A 738 6.42 56.16 40.99
CA GLN A 738 6.54 55.12 42.01
C GLN A 738 7.49 54.01 41.53
N LEU A 739 8.37 53.57 42.41
CA LEU A 739 9.24 52.41 42.17
C LEU A 739 8.44 51.13 42.39
N GLY A 740 8.74 50.08 41.62
CA GLY A 740 8.06 48.81 41.78
C GLY A 740 8.20 47.85 40.60
N LYS A 741 7.55 46.71 40.71
CA LYS A 741 7.43 45.65 39.70
C LYS A 741 5.97 45.21 39.57
N VAL A 742 5.47 45.20 38.34
CA VAL A 742 4.13 44.67 38.02
C VAL A 742 4.23 43.70 36.85
N GLN A 743 3.53 42.57 36.94
CA GLN A 743 3.42 41.64 35.82
C GLN A 743 2.19 42.01 34.99
N VAL A 744 2.37 42.17 33.69
CA VAL A 744 1.30 42.38 32.72
C VAL A 744 1.10 41.09 31.95
N VAL A 745 -0.13 40.59 31.92
CA VAL A 745 -0.52 39.45 31.09
C VAL A 745 -1.31 40.00 29.91
N CYS A 746 -0.81 39.77 28.70
CA CYS A 746 -1.45 40.14 27.45
C CYS A 746 -1.99 38.88 26.75
N GLU A 747 -3.24 38.94 26.32
CA GLU A 747 -3.93 37.86 25.59
C GLU A 747 -4.50 38.42 24.28
N PHE A 748 -4.07 37.86 23.15
CA PHE A 748 -4.53 38.23 21.82
C PHE A 748 -5.69 37.31 21.41
N TYR A 749 -6.79 37.93 21.00
CA TYR A 749 -8.00 37.26 20.55
C TYR A 749 -8.24 37.59 19.09
N SER A 750 -8.80 36.63 18.35
CA SER A 750 -9.42 36.92 17.06
C SER A 750 -10.72 37.72 17.25
N LYS A 751 -11.24 38.28 16.15
CA LYS A 751 -12.53 38.98 16.12
C LYS A 751 -13.71 38.15 16.67
N ASP A 752 -13.64 36.83 16.53
CA ASP A 752 -14.66 35.88 17.00
C ASP A 752 -14.43 35.41 18.45
N ASP A 753 -13.68 36.16 19.24
CA ASP A 753 -13.36 35.86 20.65
C ASP A 753 -12.56 34.56 20.89
N GLN A 754 -11.94 33.98 19.86
CA GLN A 754 -11.03 32.85 20.04
C GLN A 754 -9.63 33.33 20.50
N PRO A 755 -9.06 32.77 21.59
CA PRO A 755 -7.71 33.11 22.03
C PRO A 755 -6.67 32.56 21.05
N LEU A 756 -5.84 33.44 20.50
CA LEU A 756 -4.79 33.08 19.52
C LEU A 756 -3.40 33.04 20.16
N PHE A 757 -3.11 33.93 21.11
CA PHE A 757 -1.80 34.01 21.73
C PHE A 757 -1.86 34.62 23.13
N LYS A 758 -0.91 34.24 24.00
CA LYS A 758 -0.80 34.77 25.36
C LYS A 758 0.65 34.90 25.76
N PHE A 759 0.99 36.01 26.41
CA PHE A 759 2.29 36.20 27.02
C PHE A 759 2.20 37.07 28.27
N ASP A 760 3.19 36.94 29.15
CA ASP A 760 3.32 37.75 30.35
C ASP A 760 4.70 38.39 30.44
N ARG A 761 4.77 39.65 30.90
CA ARG A 761 6.02 40.40 31.08
C ARG A 761 5.99 41.22 32.34
N THR A 762 7.15 41.38 32.95
CA THR A 762 7.33 42.26 34.11
C THR A 762 7.75 43.65 33.65
N ILE A 763 7.06 44.67 34.15
CA ILE A 763 7.48 46.07 34.06
C ILE A 763 8.13 46.42 35.40
N THR A 764 9.39 46.85 35.37
CA THR A 764 10.13 47.33 36.54
C THR A 764 10.40 48.83 36.41
N VAL A 765 9.95 49.62 37.38
CA VAL A 765 10.32 51.06 37.48
C VAL A 765 11.49 51.20 38.46
N VAL A 766 12.66 51.60 37.95
CA VAL A 766 13.88 51.77 38.76
C VAL A 766 14.23 53.23 38.97
N GLY A 767 14.84 53.54 40.11
CA GLY A 767 15.38 54.87 40.40
C GLY A 767 16.80 55.01 39.85
N LEU A 768 17.12 56.16 39.25
CA LEU A 768 18.51 56.51 38.94
C LEU A 768 19.30 56.65 40.25
N SER A 769 20.08 55.62 40.59
CA SER A 769 21.10 55.73 41.63
C SER A 769 22.31 56.45 41.03
N ILE A 770 22.29 57.78 41.04
CA ILE A 770 23.46 58.58 40.65
C ILE A 770 24.53 58.37 41.72
N TYR A 771 25.43 57.42 41.51
CA TYR A 771 26.72 57.42 42.19
C TYR A 771 27.55 58.57 41.62
N LEU A 772 27.48 59.74 42.26
CA LEU A 772 28.46 60.81 42.09
C LEU A 772 29.84 60.27 42.51
N LEU A 773 30.58 59.71 41.56
CA LEU A 773 32.02 59.50 41.68
C LEU A 773 32.68 60.89 41.76
N SER A 774 32.84 61.37 42.98
CA SER A 774 33.72 62.49 43.33
C SER A 774 35.16 62.11 42.96
N ILE A 775 35.60 62.44 41.75
CA ILE A 775 37.02 62.44 41.38
C ILE A 775 37.69 63.57 42.17
N ARG A 776 38.33 63.24 43.29
CA ARG A 776 39.29 64.14 43.94
C ARG A 776 40.52 64.22 43.05
N SER A 777 40.69 65.38 42.42
CA SER A 777 41.95 65.86 41.87
C SER A 777 43.02 65.84 42.97
N VAL A 778 44.15 65.17 42.71
CA VAL A 778 45.42 65.38 43.40
C VAL A 778 46.38 65.98 42.37
N TYR A 779 46.73 67.24 42.59
CA TYR A 779 47.77 67.98 41.89
C TYR A 779 49.14 67.76 42.55
N ALA A 780 50.18 67.67 41.70
CA ALA A 780 51.56 68.17 41.81
C ALA A 780 52.47 67.69 42.98
N MET A 781 53.50 66.86 42.70
CA MET A 781 54.93 67.17 42.35
C MET A 781 55.84 67.36 43.59
N PRO A 782 57.18 67.13 43.50
CA PRO A 782 58.00 66.72 42.36
C PRO A 782 58.47 65.26 42.37
#